data_AF-G1NW55-F1
#
_entry.id   AF-G1NW55-F1
#
_cell.length_a   1.000
_cell.length_b   1.000
_cell.length_c   1.000
_cell.angle_alpha   90.00
_cell.angle_beta   90.00
_cell.angle_gamma   90.00
#
_symmetry.space_group_name_H-M   'P 1'
#
loop_
_entity.id
_entity.type
_entity.pdbx_description
1 polymer ?
#
loop_
_entity_poly.entity_id
_entity_poly.type
_entity_poly.pdbx_seq_one_letter_code
_entity_poly.pdbx_strand_id
1 'polypeptide(L)'
;MSFPKAPLKRFNDPSGCAPSPGAYDVKTSEVLKGPVSFQKSQRFKKQKESQQNLTVDKDTTLPASARKVKTLGLKKESQKNDKDLKMLEKEIRVLLQERGTQDKRLQDLEAELEKMEAKLSAAVREKTSLSASNTTLEKQLTELARTNELLKSKFSEDSNQKNLRILSLELMKLRNKRETKMRSMMAKQQGMEVKLQATQKNLEESQGKVTQLEGKLVSIQKEKTDEKSETEKLLEYIEEISCASDQVEKYKLDIAQLEENLKEKNYEVLSLKQSLEENIVTLSEQVKDLNANCQLLEKEKGDLINRDRERDEHLNSEMQNLKEKLILEKQEHEKELQQKELQIDSLLQQEKEELSSSLQQKLCSFQEDMMKEKNLFEEELKQALDELDKLQQKEEKSEKLVKQLEEETKARAEELKLLEEKLKGKEAELEGSNAAHTQATLLLQERCNTAEQNLGNVTAQFESYKALTASEIEDLKLENSSLKEKVAKAEKSAQDVQHQILATESSNQEYARMLLDLQTRAALKEAEIKEITVSSLQKISDLENQLKQQGEDFKKQLEEEEARKAGKENTVAELTEEMNKWRLLYEELYNKTKPFQLQLDAFEAEKQALLNEHGAAQDQLNKLRDSYAKLLGHQNLKQKIKHVVKLKDENSQLKSEVSKLRSQLAKIKQSERNLQEELNKVLGIRRFDPSKAFLHESKENFVLKTPLKEGNTNCY
;
A
#
# COMPACT_ATOMS: atom_id res chain seq x y z
N MET A 1 -18.19 -70.97 -82.58
CA MET A 1 -18.73 -71.28 -83.92
C MET A 1 -20.12 -70.65 -84.05
N SER A 2 -20.59 -70.41 -85.28
CA SER A 2 -21.97 -70.06 -85.69
C SER A 2 -22.70 -68.89 -84.97
N PHE A 3 -22.91 -67.79 -85.71
CA PHE A 3 -23.96 -66.78 -85.44
C PHE A 3 -25.36 -67.33 -85.78
N PRO A 4 -26.45 -66.65 -85.34
CA PRO A 4 -27.25 -65.87 -86.31
C PRO A 4 -27.37 -64.37 -85.98
N LYS A 5 -27.96 -63.61 -86.92
CA LYS A 5 -28.07 -62.14 -86.89
C LYS A 5 -29.34 -61.64 -86.19
N ALA A 6 -29.28 -60.43 -85.64
CA ALA A 6 -30.46 -59.67 -85.21
C ALA A 6 -31.21 -59.05 -86.42
N PRO A 7 -32.55 -58.93 -86.38
CA PRO A 7 -33.33 -58.15 -87.33
C PRO A 7 -33.62 -56.73 -86.80
N LEU A 8 -33.34 -55.69 -87.60
CA LEU A 8 -33.95 -54.38 -87.38
C LEU A 8 -35.44 -54.43 -87.75
N LYS A 9 -36.31 -53.80 -86.96
CA LYS A 9 -37.63 -53.35 -87.42
C LYS A 9 -37.80 -51.85 -87.12
N ARG A 10 -38.64 -51.17 -87.91
CA ARG A 10 -38.55 -49.73 -88.17
C ARG A 10 -39.68 -48.94 -87.51
N PHE A 11 -39.50 -47.63 -87.53
CA PHE A 11 -40.49 -46.56 -87.35
C PHE A 11 -41.88 -46.95 -87.88
N ASN A 12 -42.92 -46.60 -87.12
CA ASN A 12 -44.36 -46.77 -87.39
C ASN A 12 -44.88 -48.23 -87.48
N ASP A 13 -45.42 -48.73 -86.35
CA ASP A 13 -46.83 -49.16 -86.30
C ASP A 13 -47.35 -49.15 -84.84
N PRO A 14 -48.66 -49.00 -84.58
CA PRO A 14 -49.17 -48.62 -83.25
C PRO A 14 -49.84 -49.75 -82.44
N SER A 15 -49.91 -49.54 -81.12
CA SER A 15 -50.84 -50.23 -80.21
C SER A 15 -51.32 -49.23 -79.14
N GLY A 16 -52.60 -48.86 -79.16
CA GLY A 16 -53.17 -47.89 -78.20
C GLY A 16 -54.21 -48.51 -77.28
N CYS A 17 -54.35 -47.96 -76.06
CA CYS A 17 -55.59 -48.00 -75.27
C CYS A 17 -55.57 -46.97 -74.13
N ALA A 18 -56.07 -45.76 -74.38
CA ALA A 18 -56.51 -44.79 -73.36
C ALA A 18 -57.42 -43.74 -74.03
N PRO A 19 -58.55 -43.33 -73.43
CA PRO A 19 -59.46 -42.36 -74.02
C PRO A 19 -58.93 -40.92 -73.95
N SER A 20 -59.30 -40.09 -74.92
CA SER A 20 -58.90 -38.68 -75.01
C SER A 20 -59.71 -37.76 -74.07
N PRO A 21 -59.15 -36.62 -73.61
CA PRO A 21 -59.84 -35.69 -72.72
C PRO A 21 -61.14 -35.14 -73.33
N GLY A 22 -62.19 -35.05 -72.52
CA GLY A 22 -63.54 -34.60 -72.92
C GLY A 22 -64.67 -35.60 -72.62
N ALA A 23 -64.35 -36.83 -72.24
CA ALA A 23 -65.32 -37.92 -72.01
C ALA A 23 -65.87 -38.02 -70.56
N TYR A 24 -65.92 -36.92 -69.80
CA TYR A 24 -66.44 -36.90 -68.42
C TYR A 24 -67.38 -35.70 -68.22
N ASP A 25 -68.66 -35.98 -67.99
CA ASP A 25 -69.71 -34.99 -67.67
C ASP A 25 -69.76 -34.70 -66.16
N VAL A 26 -70.26 -33.52 -65.78
CA VAL A 26 -70.05 -32.93 -64.44
C VAL A 26 -71.37 -32.47 -63.81
N LYS A 27 -71.97 -33.32 -62.96
CA LYS A 27 -72.97 -32.88 -61.97
C LYS A 27 -72.87 -33.55 -60.59
N THR A 28 -72.87 -32.68 -59.58
CA THR A 28 -73.37 -32.85 -58.20
C THR A 28 -72.72 -33.86 -57.24
N SER A 29 -72.16 -33.29 -56.16
CA SER A 29 -72.37 -33.66 -54.74
C SER A 29 -71.23 -34.26 -53.90
N GLU A 30 -71.18 -33.73 -52.66
CA GLU A 30 -70.61 -34.23 -51.39
C GLU A 30 -69.10 -34.36 -51.13
N VAL A 31 -68.64 -33.43 -50.27
CA VAL A 31 -67.83 -33.64 -49.04
C VAL A 31 -66.44 -34.31 -49.14
N LEU A 32 -65.43 -33.44 -49.04
CA LEU A 32 -64.16 -33.59 -48.32
C LEU A 32 -63.87 -34.97 -47.66
N LYS A 33 -62.89 -35.70 -48.23
CA LYS A 33 -61.97 -36.58 -47.49
C LYS A 33 -60.63 -36.69 -48.24
N GLY A 34 -59.53 -36.42 -47.53
CA GLY A 34 -58.17 -36.57 -48.07
C GLY A 34 -57.66 -38.02 -48.01
N PRO A 35 -56.96 -38.52 -49.04
CA PRO A 35 -56.26 -39.81 -49.01
C PRO A 35 -54.73 -39.66 -49.25
N VAL A 36 -53.86 -40.64 -48.98
CA VAL A 36 -53.85 -41.79 -48.04
C VAL A 36 -52.37 -42.20 -47.87
N SER A 37 -52.01 -42.88 -46.78
CA SER A 37 -50.65 -43.41 -46.59
C SER A 37 -50.39 -44.73 -47.34
N PHE A 38 -49.13 -44.99 -47.67
CA PHE A 38 -48.64 -46.34 -47.98
C PHE A 38 -47.51 -46.74 -47.01
N GLN A 39 -47.35 -48.04 -46.79
CA GLN A 39 -46.70 -48.59 -45.60
C GLN A 39 -45.74 -49.74 -45.91
N LYS A 40 -44.70 -49.87 -45.07
CA LYS A 40 -43.76 -50.99 -44.92
C LYS A 40 -42.61 -51.10 -45.94
N SER A 41 -41.41 -50.91 -45.41
CA SER A 41 -40.49 -52.04 -45.28
C SER A 41 -40.03 -52.15 -43.82
N GLN A 42 -40.13 -53.32 -43.20
CA GLN A 42 -39.59 -53.60 -41.87
C GLN A 42 -38.22 -54.26 -42.01
N ARG A 43 -37.25 -53.95 -41.14
CA ARG A 43 -36.04 -54.81 -41.02
C ARG A 43 -35.47 -54.98 -39.61
N PHE A 44 -35.72 -54.08 -38.66
CA PHE A 44 -35.26 -54.23 -37.27
C PHE A 44 -36.39 -53.93 -36.27
N LYS A 45 -36.46 -54.71 -35.19
CA LYS A 45 -37.54 -54.72 -34.17
C LYS A 45 -36.94 -54.60 -32.77
N LYS A 46 -37.71 -53.96 -31.87
CA LYS A 46 -37.81 -54.03 -30.39
C LYS A 46 -37.82 -52.60 -29.80
N GLN A 47 -38.67 -52.25 -28.84
CA GLN A 47 -39.88 -52.91 -28.33
C GLN A 47 -40.83 -51.81 -27.76
N LYS A 48 -42.11 -52.14 -27.52
CA LYS A 48 -43.07 -51.31 -26.78
C LYS A 48 -42.69 -51.19 -25.28
N GLU A 49 -43.29 -50.34 -24.42
CA GLU A 49 -44.72 -49.90 -24.36
C GLU A 49 -44.95 -48.56 -23.59
N SER A 50 -46.13 -47.97 -23.82
CA SER A 50 -46.97 -47.04 -22.99
C SER A 50 -46.39 -46.11 -21.89
N GLN A 51 -46.54 -44.80 -22.14
CA GLN A 51 -47.31 -43.79 -21.35
C GLN A 51 -47.51 -43.91 -19.81
N GLN A 52 -47.34 -42.76 -19.13
CA GLN A 52 -48.16 -42.20 -18.00
C GLN A 52 -48.41 -43.11 -16.76
N ASN A 53 -48.08 -42.73 -15.52
CA ASN A 53 -48.21 -41.43 -14.86
C ASN A 53 -47.48 -41.39 -13.48
N LEU A 54 -47.36 -40.19 -12.89
CA LEU A 54 -47.32 -39.87 -11.44
C LEU A 54 -46.43 -40.72 -10.49
N THR A 55 -45.35 -40.12 -9.96
CA THR A 55 -45.21 -39.79 -8.51
C THR A 55 -43.86 -39.11 -8.22
N VAL A 56 -43.87 -37.87 -7.73
CA VAL A 56 -42.73 -37.24 -7.03
C VAL A 56 -43.28 -36.36 -5.91
N ASP A 57 -43.29 -36.92 -4.70
CA ASP A 57 -43.52 -36.32 -3.39
C ASP A 57 -42.91 -37.36 -2.42
N LYS A 58 -42.17 -37.03 -1.35
CA LYS A 58 -42.07 -35.77 -0.61
C LYS A 58 -40.72 -35.66 0.13
N ASP A 59 -40.53 -34.50 0.75
CA ASP A 59 -39.70 -34.22 1.93
C ASP A 59 -38.17 -34.07 1.83
N THR A 60 -37.52 -33.23 2.65
CA THR A 60 -37.88 -31.89 3.20
C THR A 60 -36.63 -31.32 3.90
N THR A 61 -36.12 -30.16 3.48
CA THR A 61 -35.46 -29.18 4.38
C THR A 61 -35.25 -27.82 3.71
N LEU A 62 -35.71 -26.75 4.38
CA LEU A 62 -35.43 -25.33 4.12
C LEU A 62 -34.18 -24.90 4.96
N PRO A 63 -33.63 -23.65 4.94
CA PRO A 63 -34.22 -22.35 4.56
C PRO A 63 -33.24 -21.40 3.81
N ALA A 64 -33.35 -20.06 3.68
CA ALA A 64 -34.38 -19.01 3.86
C ALA A 64 -34.06 -17.89 2.83
N SER A 65 -35.00 -17.22 2.17
CA SER A 65 -35.88 -16.14 2.67
C SER A 65 -35.15 -14.91 3.24
N ALA A 66 -35.51 -13.72 2.74
CA ALA A 66 -34.87 -12.44 3.08
C ALA A 66 -35.15 -11.98 4.52
N ARG A 67 -34.25 -11.17 5.10
CA ARG A 67 -34.39 -10.64 6.46
C ARG A 67 -34.33 -9.11 6.51
N LYS A 68 -35.34 -8.51 7.15
CA LYS A 68 -35.38 -7.07 7.51
C LYS A 68 -34.40 -6.75 8.63
N VAL A 69 -33.98 -5.49 8.67
CA VAL A 69 -33.27 -4.84 9.80
C VAL A 69 -34.13 -4.84 11.08
N LYS A 70 -33.49 -5.02 12.24
CA LYS A 70 -33.86 -4.33 13.50
C LYS A 70 -32.65 -4.19 14.42
N THR A 71 -32.71 -3.21 15.31
CA THR A 71 -31.58 -2.57 16.04
C THR A 71 -31.58 -2.87 17.54
N LEU A 72 -30.40 -2.74 18.18
CA LEU A 72 -30.12 -2.22 19.55
C LEU A 72 -28.67 -2.60 19.98
N GLY A 73 -27.82 -1.71 20.53
CA GLY A 73 -27.95 -0.25 20.66
C GLY A 73 -26.81 0.42 21.47
N LEU A 74 -26.78 1.77 21.39
CA LEU A 74 -26.15 2.75 22.31
C LEU A 74 -24.61 2.78 22.50
N LYS A 75 -23.99 3.84 21.94
CA LYS A 75 -23.64 5.06 22.70
C LYS A 75 -23.52 6.30 21.80
N LYS A 76 -23.57 7.49 22.41
CA LYS A 76 -23.39 8.84 21.82
C LYS A 76 -21.89 9.12 21.58
N GLU A 77 -21.42 10.16 20.91
CA GLU A 77 -21.97 11.44 20.37
C GLU A 77 -21.23 11.73 19.02
N SER A 78 -21.56 12.66 18.13
CA SER A 78 -22.07 14.05 18.25
C SER A 78 -22.82 14.53 16.98
N GLN A 79 -23.21 15.81 16.90
CA GLN A 79 -24.20 16.32 15.94
C GLN A 79 -23.62 16.92 14.64
N LYS A 80 -24.24 16.59 13.49
CA LYS A 80 -24.74 17.54 12.45
C LYS A 80 -25.58 16.83 11.37
N ASN A 81 -26.48 17.58 10.71
CA ASN A 81 -27.15 17.29 9.43
C ASN A 81 -28.10 16.06 9.30
N ASP A 82 -28.99 15.85 10.29
CA ASP A 82 -30.09 14.86 10.23
C ASP A 82 -31.14 15.11 9.11
N LYS A 83 -31.23 16.32 8.57
CA LYS A 83 -32.17 16.66 7.46
C LYS A 83 -31.74 16.06 6.12
N ASP A 84 -30.44 16.14 5.83
CA ASP A 84 -29.92 15.83 4.49
C ASP A 84 -29.94 14.32 4.24
N LEU A 85 -29.61 13.52 5.26
CA LEU A 85 -29.81 12.06 5.27
C LEU A 85 -31.26 11.66 4.95
N LYS A 86 -32.25 12.39 5.47
CA LYS A 86 -33.68 12.14 5.23
C LYS A 86 -34.18 12.65 3.87
N MET A 87 -33.41 13.49 3.18
CA MET A 87 -33.63 13.81 1.77
C MET A 87 -33.02 12.73 0.90
N LEU A 88 -31.76 12.35 1.15
CA LEU A 88 -31.03 11.32 0.42
C LEU A 88 -31.74 9.95 0.48
N GLU A 89 -32.29 9.56 1.64
CA GLU A 89 -33.05 8.30 1.77
C GLU A 89 -34.37 8.31 0.97
N LYS A 90 -34.97 9.49 0.73
CA LYS A 90 -36.14 9.62 -0.16
C LYS A 90 -35.72 9.60 -1.62
N GLU A 91 -34.65 10.30 -1.97
CA GLU A 91 -34.08 10.36 -3.31
C GLU A 91 -33.65 8.97 -3.80
N ILE A 92 -32.91 8.22 -2.98
CA ILE A 92 -32.57 6.80 -3.23
C ILE A 92 -33.85 5.96 -3.44
N ARG A 93 -34.92 6.23 -2.70
CA ARG A 93 -36.20 5.50 -2.83
C ARG A 93 -36.94 5.83 -4.14
N VAL A 94 -36.87 7.08 -4.60
CA VAL A 94 -37.39 7.50 -5.91
C VAL A 94 -36.56 6.89 -7.03
N LEU A 95 -35.23 7.01 -6.98
CA LEU A 95 -34.32 6.45 -7.98
C LEU A 95 -34.45 4.91 -8.10
N LEU A 96 -34.67 4.19 -6.99
CA LEU A 96 -34.97 2.76 -7.02
C LEU A 96 -36.34 2.45 -7.64
N GLN A 97 -37.33 3.32 -7.48
CA GLN A 97 -38.64 3.18 -8.11
C GLN A 97 -38.58 3.50 -9.62
N GLU A 98 -37.81 4.52 -10.02
CA GLU A 98 -37.55 4.87 -11.41
C GLU A 98 -36.72 3.80 -12.13
N ARG A 99 -35.68 3.25 -11.51
CA ARG A 99 -34.99 2.08 -12.06
C ARG A 99 -35.97 0.90 -12.20
N GLY A 100 -36.85 0.69 -11.22
CA GLY A 100 -37.90 -0.32 -11.29
C GLY A 100 -38.99 -0.11 -12.35
N THR A 101 -39.14 1.08 -12.93
CA THR A 101 -39.98 1.33 -14.11
C THR A 101 -39.18 1.27 -15.41
N GLN A 102 -37.91 1.67 -15.40
CA GLN A 102 -36.98 1.49 -16.52
C GLN A 102 -36.71 0.01 -16.81
N ASP A 103 -36.43 -0.80 -15.79
CA ASP A 103 -36.23 -2.26 -15.89
C ASP A 103 -37.44 -2.94 -16.57
N LYS A 104 -38.66 -2.56 -16.18
CA LYS A 104 -39.89 -3.07 -16.80
C LYS A 104 -40.03 -2.63 -18.25
N ARG A 105 -39.76 -1.35 -18.55
CA ARG A 105 -39.84 -0.82 -19.91
C ARG A 105 -38.81 -1.46 -20.83
N LEU A 106 -37.63 -1.84 -20.32
CA LEU A 106 -36.67 -2.67 -21.05
C LEU A 106 -37.24 -4.07 -21.31
N GLN A 107 -37.78 -4.74 -20.29
CA GLN A 107 -38.37 -6.07 -20.42
C GLN A 107 -39.56 -6.11 -21.42
N ASP A 108 -40.40 -5.07 -21.44
CA ASP A 108 -41.49 -4.92 -22.43
C ASP A 108 -40.95 -4.74 -23.86
N LEU A 109 -39.85 -4.00 -24.03
CA LEU A 109 -39.19 -3.80 -25.33
C LEU A 109 -38.46 -5.06 -25.82
N GLU A 110 -37.84 -5.83 -24.92
CA GLU A 110 -37.25 -7.13 -25.22
C GLU A 110 -38.32 -8.13 -25.69
N ALA A 111 -39.49 -8.14 -25.04
CA ALA A 111 -40.61 -9.00 -25.44
C ALA A 111 -41.21 -8.63 -26.81
N GLU A 112 -41.35 -7.34 -27.13
CA GLU A 112 -41.77 -6.93 -28.48
C GLU A 112 -40.68 -7.21 -29.54
N LEU A 113 -39.39 -7.15 -29.19
CA LEU A 113 -38.29 -7.56 -30.08
C LEU A 113 -38.34 -9.07 -30.39
N GLU A 114 -38.46 -9.94 -29.39
CA GLU A 114 -38.58 -11.39 -29.60
C GLU A 114 -39.82 -11.72 -30.47
N LYS A 115 -40.94 -11.03 -30.23
CA LYS A 115 -42.18 -11.11 -31.00
C LYS A 115 -42.04 -10.58 -32.45
N MET A 116 -41.19 -9.58 -32.68
CA MET A 116 -40.85 -9.08 -34.01
C MET A 116 -39.91 -10.04 -34.75
N GLU A 117 -38.92 -10.63 -34.06
CA GLU A 117 -37.99 -11.61 -34.62
C GLU A 117 -38.69 -12.92 -34.97
N ALA A 118 -39.68 -13.34 -34.18
CA ALA A 118 -40.57 -14.46 -34.49
C ALA A 118 -41.41 -14.20 -35.76
N LYS A 119 -41.95 -12.98 -35.94
CA LYS A 119 -42.67 -12.58 -37.17
C LYS A 119 -41.74 -12.56 -38.39
N LEU A 120 -40.54 -11.99 -38.25
CA LEU A 120 -39.53 -11.97 -39.31
C LEU A 120 -39.13 -13.41 -39.71
N SER A 121 -38.93 -14.28 -38.73
CA SER A 121 -38.64 -15.71 -38.94
C SER A 121 -39.78 -16.44 -39.67
N ALA A 122 -41.04 -16.09 -39.40
CA ALA A 122 -42.18 -16.63 -40.14
C ALA A 122 -42.20 -16.13 -41.60
N ALA A 123 -42.06 -14.82 -41.82
CA ALA A 123 -42.02 -14.21 -43.15
C ALA A 123 -40.84 -14.73 -44.01
N VAL A 124 -39.68 -15.02 -43.40
CA VAL A 124 -38.54 -15.65 -44.09
C VAL A 124 -38.85 -17.09 -44.52
N ARG A 125 -39.56 -17.88 -43.71
CA ARG A 125 -40.02 -19.23 -44.09
C ARG A 125 -41.04 -19.15 -45.22
N GLU A 126 -42.01 -18.24 -45.14
CA GLU A 126 -43.03 -18.02 -46.18
C GLU A 126 -42.40 -17.61 -47.51
N LYS A 127 -41.50 -16.61 -47.50
CA LYS A 127 -40.69 -16.21 -48.66
C LYS A 127 -39.90 -17.38 -49.27
N THR A 128 -39.39 -18.28 -48.43
CA THR A 128 -38.66 -19.48 -48.88
C THR A 128 -39.60 -20.48 -49.57
N SER A 129 -40.81 -20.73 -49.03
CA SER A 129 -41.82 -21.56 -49.70
C SER A 129 -42.36 -20.95 -51.00
N LEU A 130 -42.57 -19.63 -51.03
CA LEU A 130 -43.00 -18.93 -52.24
C LEU A 130 -41.90 -18.98 -53.32
N SER A 131 -40.64 -18.74 -52.96
CA SER A 131 -39.49 -18.92 -53.85
C SER A 131 -39.41 -20.34 -54.42
N ALA A 132 -39.60 -21.37 -53.59
CA ALA A 132 -39.65 -22.76 -54.06
C ALA A 132 -40.79 -22.97 -55.09
N SER A 133 -42.01 -22.47 -54.79
CA SER A 133 -43.17 -22.59 -55.70
C SER A 133 -42.93 -21.91 -57.05
N ASN A 134 -42.26 -20.75 -57.07
CA ASN A 134 -41.89 -20.03 -58.28
C ASN A 134 -40.97 -20.87 -59.19
N THR A 135 -39.96 -21.54 -58.62
CA THR A 135 -39.06 -22.41 -59.41
C THR A 135 -39.74 -23.65 -59.99
N THR A 136 -40.91 -24.05 -59.48
CA THR A 136 -41.77 -25.08 -60.10
C THR A 136 -42.64 -24.52 -61.24
N LEU A 137 -43.18 -23.30 -61.09
CA LEU A 137 -43.94 -22.63 -62.15
C LEU A 137 -43.05 -22.27 -63.35
N GLU A 138 -41.83 -21.79 -63.10
CA GLU A 138 -40.81 -21.56 -64.12
C GLU A 138 -40.51 -22.83 -64.92
N LYS A 139 -40.39 -24.00 -64.26
CA LYS A 139 -40.20 -25.29 -64.94
C LYS A 139 -41.38 -25.63 -65.84
N GLN A 140 -42.61 -25.50 -65.35
CA GLN A 140 -43.82 -25.72 -66.15
C GLN A 140 -43.90 -24.80 -67.39
N LEU A 141 -43.49 -23.53 -67.26
CA LEU A 141 -43.36 -22.60 -68.38
C LEU A 141 -42.33 -23.08 -69.42
N THR A 142 -41.16 -23.57 -69.01
CA THR A 142 -40.18 -24.14 -69.97
C THR A 142 -40.68 -25.41 -70.65
N GLU A 143 -41.62 -26.14 -70.03
CA GLU A 143 -42.19 -27.37 -70.58
C GLU A 143 -43.30 -27.08 -71.59
N LEU A 144 -44.18 -26.12 -71.28
CA LEU A 144 -45.16 -25.55 -72.23
C LEU A 144 -44.50 -24.87 -73.43
N ALA A 145 -43.34 -24.22 -73.25
CA ALA A 145 -42.58 -23.65 -74.36
C ALA A 145 -42.13 -24.73 -75.37
N ARG A 146 -41.64 -25.88 -74.87
CA ARG A 146 -41.21 -27.01 -75.73
C ARG A 146 -42.38 -27.68 -76.44
N THR A 147 -43.57 -27.78 -75.84
CA THR A 147 -44.74 -28.37 -76.51
C THR A 147 -45.32 -27.43 -77.57
N ASN A 148 -45.24 -26.11 -77.37
CA ASN A 148 -45.66 -25.11 -78.35
C ASN A 148 -44.73 -25.09 -79.58
N GLU A 149 -43.41 -25.16 -79.37
CA GLU A 149 -42.42 -25.42 -80.44
C GLU A 149 -42.75 -26.70 -81.23
N LEU A 150 -43.00 -27.82 -80.53
CA LEU A 150 -43.31 -29.11 -81.14
C LEU A 150 -44.60 -29.10 -81.96
N LEU A 151 -45.58 -28.27 -81.60
CA LEU A 151 -46.83 -28.08 -82.35
C LEU A 151 -46.63 -27.18 -83.57
N LYS A 152 -45.86 -26.09 -83.44
CA LYS A 152 -45.49 -25.23 -84.59
C LYS A 152 -44.72 -26.00 -85.67
N SER A 153 -43.90 -26.97 -85.27
CA SER A 153 -43.16 -27.85 -86.18
C SER A 153 -44.04 -28.83 -87.01
N LYS A 154 -45.38 -28.79 -86.92
CA LYS A 154 -46.27 -29.78 -87.56
C LYS A 154 -47.34 -29.23 -88.51
N PHE A 155 -47.37 -27.92 -88.81
CA PHE A 155 -48.42 -27.31 -89.64
C PHE A 155 -47.90 -26.31 -90.69
N SER A 156 -47.40 -26.81 -91.83
CA SER A 156 -47.04 -26.01 -93.02
C SER A 156 -47.05 -26.87 -94.30
N GLU A 157 -47.56 -26.32 -95.42
CA GLU A 157 -47.80 -26.93 -96.76
C GLU A 157 -48.93 -28.00 -96.83
N ASP A 158 -49.68 -28.29 -97.91
CA ASP A 158 -50.18 -27.62 -99.18
C ASP A 158 -51.17 -28.64 -99.85
N SER A 159 -52.14 -28.48 -100.79
CA SER A 159 -52.66 -27.47 -101.76
C SER A 159 -54.20 -27.73 -101.98
N ASN A 160 -54.97 -27.55 -103.08
CA ASN A 160 -54.83 -27.23 -104.53
C ASN A 160 -56.16 -26.64 -105.10
N GLN A 161 -56.21 -26.24 -106.38
CA GLN A 161 -57.36 -25.57 -107.05
C GLN A 161 -57.63 -26.19 -108.45
N LYS A 162 -58.83 -26.73 -108.77
CA LYS A 162 -59.05 -27.38 -110.11
C LYS A 162 -60.45 -27.59 -110.75
N ASN A 163 -61.60 -27.40 -110.09
CA ASN A 163 -62.87 -27.98 -110.59
C ASN A 163 -63.67 -27.18 -111.68
N LEU A 164 -63.21 -26.01 -112.14
CA LEU A 164 -64.08 -25.08 -112.90
C LEU A 164 -64.26 -25.37 -114.42
N ARG A 165 -63.64 -26.41 -115.00
CA ARG A 165 -63.47 -26.54 -116.48
C ARG A 165 -64.40 -27.52 -117.23
N ILE A 166 -65.34 -28.20 -116.55
CA ILE A 166 -66.07 -29.33 -117.16
C ILE A 166 -67.40 -28.93 -117.85
N LEU A 167 -68.05 -27.84 -117.44
CA LEU A 167 -69.47 -27.58 -117.75
C LEU A 167 -69.76 -27.00 -119.16
N SER A 168 -68.74 -26.57 -119.92
CA SER A 168 -68.95 -25.72 -121.11
C SER A 168 -69.16 -26.43 -122.45
N LEU A 169 -69.18 -27.77 -122.50
CA LEU A 169 -69.01 -28.52 -123.76
C LEU A 169 -70.31 -29.03 -124.44
N GLU A 170 -71.46 -29.01 -123.76
CA GLU A 170 -72.65 -29.74 -124.24
C GLU A 170 -73.57 -28.98 -125.22
N LEU A 171 -73.64 -27.65 -125.12
CA LEU A 171 -74.65 -26.83 -125.83
C LEU A 171 -74.54 -26.78 -127.36
N MET A 172 -73.43 -27.24 -127.96
CA MET A 172 -73.13 -26.99 -129.37
C MET A 172 -73.91 -27.85 -130.39
N LYS A 173 -74.52 -28.97 -129.97
CA LYS A 173 -74.88 -30.08 -130.90
C LYS A 173 -76.25 -30.01 -131.58
N LEU A 174 -77.23 -29.26 -131.05
CA LEU A 174 -78.63 -29.35 -131.51
C LEU A 174 -79.02 -28.44 -132.69
N ARG A 175 -78.16 -27.50 -133.10
CA ARG A 175 -78.51 -26.41 -134.04
C ARG A 175 -78.79 -26.86 -135.48
N ASN A 176 -78.17 -27.94 -135.95
CA ASN A 176 -77.98 -28.19 -137.40
C ASN A 176 -79.14 -28.95 -138.10
N LYS A 177 -80.28 -29.20 -137.43
CA LYS A 177 -81.34 -30.10 -137.96
C LYS A 177 -82.48 -29.41 -138.72
N ARG A 178 -82.44 -28.09 -138.90
CA ARG A 178 -83.58 -27.25 -139.38
C ARG A 178 -83.56 -26.92 -140.87
N GLU A 179 -82.41 -27.02 -141.54
CA GLU A 179 -82.10 -26.20 -142.73
C GLU A 179 -82.55 -26.79 -144.08
N THR A 180 -82.64 -28.11 -144.20
CA THR A 180 -82.80 -28.79 -145.50
C THR A 180 -84.19 -28.75 -146.12
N LYS A 181 -85.26 -28.50 -145.35
CA LYS A 181 -86.65 -28.49 -145.86
C LYS A 181 -87.04 -27.23 -146.67
N MET A 182 -86.19 -26.21 -146.72
CA MET A 182 -86.57 -24.87 -147.18
C MET A 182 -86.63 -24.71 -148.72
N ARG A 183 -85.97 -25.58 -149.50
CA ARG A 183 -85.64 -25.28 -150.91
C ARG A 183 -86.73 -25.56 -151.96
N SER A 184 -87.71 -26.42 -151.72
CA SER A 184 -88.65 -26.87 -152.78
C SER A 184 -89.93 -26.05 -152.93
N MET A 185 -90.18 -25.04 -152.08
CA MET A 185 -91.41 -24.23 -152.13
C MET A 185 -91.31 -23.00 -153.06
N MET A 186 -90.08 -22.52 -153.32
CA MET A 186 -89.75 -21.30 -154.07
C MET A 186 -90.52 -21.10 -155.38
N ALA A 187 -90.78 -22.18 -156.13
CA ALA A 187 -91.34 -22.09 -157.49
C ALA A 187 -92.78 -21.55 -157.58
N LYS A 188 -93.53 -21.47 -156.47
CA LYS A 188 -94.86 -20.84 -156.43
C LYS A 188 -94.87 -19.40 -155.87
N GLN A 189 -93.71 -18.87 -155.48
CA GLN A 189 -93.61 -17.62 -154.72
C GLN A 189 -93.71 -16.37 -155.61
N GLN A 190 -93.09 -16.39 -156.80
CA GLN A 190 -92.93 -15.23 -157.68
C GLN A 190 -94.26 -14.53 -158.09
N GLY A 191 -95.38 -15.27 -158.13
CA GLY A 191 -96.70 -14.71 -158.45
C GLY A 191 -97.33 -13.88 -157.31
N MET A 192 -96.87 -14.04 -156.07
CA MET A 192 -97.32 -13.27 -154.90
C MET A 192 -96.30 -12.21 -154.46
N GLU A 193 -95.02 -12.38 -154.82
CA GLU A 193 -93.89 -11.48 -154.53
C GLU A 193 -94.23 -9.99 -154.71
N VAL A 194 -94.84 -9.64 -155.86
CA VAL A 194 -95.15 -8.25 -156.26
C VAL A 194 -96.17 -7.58 -155.32
N LYS A 195 -97.04 -8.34 -154.65
CA LYS A 195 -97.98 -7.81 -153.64
C LYS A 195 -97.40 -7.83 -152.22
N LEU A 196 -96.37 -8.64 -151.97
CA LEU A 196 -95.64 -8.68 -150.70
C LEU A 196 -94.67 -7.50 -150.54
N GLN A 197 -94.04 -7.07 -151.65
CA GLN A 197 -92.99 -6.06 -151.64
C GLN A 197 -93.44 -4.68 -151.11
N ALA A 198 -94.74 -4.36 -151.23
CA ALA A 198 -95.31 -3.11 -150.72
C ALA A 198 -95.55 -3.12 -149.19
N THR A 199 -95.87 -4.26 -148.59
CA THR A 199 -96.11 -4.38 -147.15
C THR A 199 -94.81 -4.60 -146.36
N GLN A 200 -93.81 -5.24 -146.98
CA GLN A 200 -92.46 -5.43 -146.41
C GLN A 200 -91.84 -4.11 -145.92
N LYS A 201 -91.90 -3.05 -146.72
CA LYS A 201 -91.23 -1.77 -146.44
C LYS A 201 -91.75 -1.06 -145.18
N ASN A 202 -93.04 -1.17 -144.90
CA ASN A 202 -93.65 -0.56 -143.70
C ASN A 202 -93.31 -1.32 -142.41
N LEU A 203 -92.92 -2.61 -142.52
CA LEU A 203 -92.49 -3.41 -141.38
C LEU A 203 -91.08 -3.00 -140.93
N GLU A 204 -90.15 -2.79 -141.87
CA GLU A 204 -88.76 -2.40 -141.57
C GLU A 204 -88.65 -1.08 -140.81
N GLU A 205 -89.44 -0.06 -141.17
CA GLU A 205 -89.50 1.20 -140.42
C GLU A 205 -90.02 1.04 -138.98
N SER A 206 -90.88 0.06 -138.73
CA SER A 206 -91.39 -0.21 -137.37
C SER A 206 -90.35 -0.97 -136.53
N GLN A 207 -89.64 -1.93 -137.12
CA GLN A 207 -88.53 -2.64 -136.45
C GLN A 207 -87.34 -1.73 -136.13
N GLY A 208 -87.03 -0.75 -136.98
CA GLY A 208 -85.99 0.26 -136.70
C GLY A 208 -86.30 1.15 -135.48
N LYS A 209 -87.59 1.37 -135.16
CA LYS A 209 -88.02 2.13 -133.98
C LYS A 209 -87.97 1.28 -132.71
N VAL A 210 -88.31 -0.01 -132.79
CA VAL A 210 -88.23 -0.95 -131.66
C VAL A 210 -86.77 -1.11 -131.20
N THR A 211 -85.85 -1.41 -132.11
CA THR A 211 -84.42 -1.60 -131.76
C THR A 211 -83.78 -0.33 -131.18
N GLN A 212 -84.19 0.87 -131.62
CA GLN A 212 -83.75 2.13 -131.04
C GLN A 212 -84.27 2.35 -129.60
N LEU A 213 -85.48 1.88 -129.29
CA LEU A 213 -86.03 1.94 -127.93
C LEU A 213 -85.41 0.89 -127.00
N GLU A 214 -85.19 -0.33 -127.48
CA GLU A 214 -84.48 -1.39 -126.75
C GLU A 214 -83.05 -0.94 -126.38
N GLY A 215 -82.32 -0.34 -127.32
CA GLY A 215 -80.98 0.21 -127.07
C GLY A 215 -80.97 1.28 -125.97
N LYS A 216 -81.94 2.22 -125.98
CA LYS A 216 -82.09 3.22 -124.92
C LYS A 216 -82.41 2.61 -123.56
N LEU A 217 -83.28 1.59 -123.54
CA LEU A 217 -83.69 0.92 -122.30
C LEU A 217 -82.52 0.15 -121.67
N VAL A 218 -81.66 -0.47 -122.48
CA VAL A 218 -80.39 -1.08 -122.03
C VAL A 218 -79.41 -0.03 -121.49
N SER A 219 -79.25 1.13 -122.15
CA SER A 219 -78.40 2.21 -121.63
C SER A 219 -78.86 2.71 -120.26
N ILE A 220 -80.16 3.05 -120.13
CA ILE A 220 -80.74 3.52 -118.85
C ILE A 220 -80.62 2.45 -117.77
N GLN A 221 -80.79 1.17 -118.12
CA GLN A 221 -80.65 0.07 -117.17
C GLN A 221 -79.19 -0.13 -116.73
N LYS A 222 -78.21 0.15 -117.60
CA LYS A 222 -76.78 0.14 -117.26
C LYS A 222 -76.40 1.34 -116.40
N GLU A 223 -76.80 2.55 -116.79
CA GLU A 223 -76.62 3.78 -116.00
C GLU A 223 -77.13 3.56 -114.57
N LYS A 224 -78.33 2.99 -114.42
CA LYS A 224 -78.93 2.63 -113.12
C LYS A 224 -78.22 1.50 -112.34
N THR A 225 -77.41 0.66 -112.99
CA THR A 225 -76.53 -0.29 -112.26
C THR A 225 -75.20 0.34 -111.88
N ASP A 226 -74.67 1.22 -112.73
CA ASP A 226 -73.42 1.93 -112.47
C ASP A 226 -73.62 2.93 -111.31
N GLU A 227 -74.68 3.75 -111.34
CA GLU A 227 -75.18 4.61 -110.24
C GLU A 227 -75.27 3.85 -108.91
N LYS A 228 -75.88 2.64 -108.94
CA LYS A 228 -76.00 1.81 -107.74
C LYS A 228 -74.63 1.44 -107.17
N SER A 229 -73.70 1.01 -108.02
CA SER A 229 -72.33 0.67 -107.62
C SER A 229 -71.55 1.89 -107.10
N GLU A 230 -71.95 3.11 -107.45
CA GLU A 230 -71.38 4.35 -106.91
C GLU A 230 -72.01 4.69 -105.56
N THR A 231 -73.34 4.54 -105.39
CA THR A 231 -73.99 4.70 -104.08
C THR A 231 -73.55 3.67 -103.04
N GLU A 232 -73.22 2.45 -103.47
CA GLU A 232 -72.73 1.38 -102.59
C GLU A 232 -71.31 1.67 -102.07
N LYS A 233 -70.40 2.12 -102.94
CA LYS A 233 -69.07 2.65 -102.54
C LYS A 233 -69.18 3.91 -101.66
N LEU A 234 -70.17 4.77 -101.92
CA LEU A 234 -70.39 5.97 -101.11
C LEU A 234 -70.81 5.59 -99.68
N LEU A 235 -71.61 4.55 -99.51
CA LEU A 235 -71.97 4.00 -98.19
C LEU A 235 -70.76 3.34 -97.50
N GLU A 236 -69.95 2.57 -98.24
CA GLU A 236 -68.70 1.98 -97.73
C GLU A 236 -67.75 3.07 -97.21
N TYR A 237 -67.54 4.16 -97.96
CA TYR A 237 -66.76 5.31 -97.49
C TYR A 237 -67.39 6.05 -96.30
N ILE A 238 -68.72 6.13 -96.20
CA ILE A 238 -69.40 6.72 -95.03
C ILE A 238 -69.20 5.86 -93.78
N GLU A 239 -69.22 4.54 -93.91
CA GLU A 239 -68.97 3.61 -92.80
C GLU A 239 -67.50 3.63 -92.37
N GLU A 240 -66.54 3.63 -93.31
CA GLU A 240 -65.12 3.85 -93.03
C GLU A 240 -64.86 5.19 -92.31
N ILE A 241 -65.47 6.29 -92.78
CA ILE A 241 -65.36 7.62 -92.15
C ILE A 241 -65.98 7.61 -90.75
N SER A 242 -67.09 6.89 -90.54
CA SER A 242 -67.74 6.77 -89.22
C SER A 242 -66.84 6.00 -88.24
N CYS A 243 -66.33 4.82 -88.62
CA CYS A 243 -65.40 4.06 -87.78
C CYS A 243 -64.08 4.83 -87.50
N ALA A 244 -63.59 5.60 -88.47
CA ALA A 244 -62.45 6.50 -88.26
C ALA A 244 -62.78 7.65 -87.29
N SER A 245 -64.00 8.20 -87.37
CA SER A 245 -64.50 9.24 -86.44
C SER A 245 -64.61 8.70 -85.01
N ASP A 246 -65.21 7.53 -84.81
CA ASP A 246 -65.33 6.86 -83.51
C ASP A 246 -63.94 6.62 -82.89
N GLN A 247 -62.98 6.16 -83.70
CA GLN A 247 -61.61 5.92 -83.25
C GLN A 247 -60.85 7.23 -82.93
N VAL A 248 -61.13 8.32 -83.65
CA VAL A 248 -60.62 9.67 -83.32
C VAL A 248 -61.26 10.20 -82.04
N GLU A 249 -62.56 9.98 -81.82
CA GLU A 249 -63.25 10.40 -80.59
C GLU A 249 -62.75 9.63 -79.37
N LYS A 250 -62.54 8.33 -79.50
CA LYS A 250 -61.85 7.53 -78.48
C LYS A 250 -60.46 8.07 -78.16
N TYR A 251 -59.64 8.38 -79.16
CA TYR A 251 -58.31 8.95 -78.91
C TYR A 251 -58.36 10.35 -78.26
N LYS A 252 -59.37 11.18 -78.52
CA LYS A 252 -59.57 12.44 -77.77
C LYS A 252 -59.83 12.17 -76.28
N LEU A 253 -60.63 11.15 -75.96
CA LEU A 253 -60.93 10.77 -74.58
C LEU A 253 -59.69 10.19 -73.87
N ASP A 254 -58.95 9.29 -74.54
CA ASP A 254 -57.67 8.76 -74.04
C ASP A 254 -56.66 9.90 -73.76
N ILE A 255 -56.56 10.89 -74.66
CA ILE A 255 -55.70 12.08 -74.49
C ILE A 255 -56.16 12.93 -73.31
N ALA A 256 -57.47 13.21 -73.19
CA ALA A 256 -58.00 14.01 -72.09
C ALA A 256 -57.73 13.36 -70.71
N GLN A 257 -57.87 12.03 -70.62
CA GLN A 257 -57.55 11.29 -69.40
C GLN A 257 -56.04 11.29 -69.11
N LEU A 258 -55.18 11.19 -70.13
CA LEU A 258 -53.73 11.31 -69.95
C LEU A 258 -53.31 12.72 -69.52
N GLU A 259 -53.96 13.78 -70.03
CA GLU A 259 -53.74 15.15 -69.56
C GLU A 259 -54.19 15.35 -68.10
N GLU A 260 -55.30 14.76 -67.68
CA GLU A 260 -55.78 14.83 -66.29
C GLU A 260 -54.80 14.14 -65.33
N ASN A 261 -54.39 12.91 -65.65
CA ASN A 261 -53.33 12.20 -64.91
C ASN A 261 -52.02 13.01 -64.85
N LEU A 262 -51.64 13.68 -65.94
CA LEU A 262 -50.43 14.51 -65.99
C LEU A 262 -50.56 15.78 -65.14
N LYS A 263 -51.76 16.37 -65.06
CA LYS A 263 -52.07 17.50 -64.15
C LYS A 263 -52.00 17.05 -62.68
N GLU A 264 -52.55 15.88 -62.33
CA GLU A 264 -52.42 15.30 -60.99
C GLU A 264 -50.96 15.03 -60.62
N LYS A 265 -50.17 14.37 -61.49
CA LYS A 265 -48.76 14.08 -61.20
C LYS A 265 -47.88 15.33 -61.15
N ASN A 266 -48.21 16.39 -61.89
CA ASN A 266 -47.58 17.69 -61.71
C ASN A 266 -47.90 18.30 -60.33
N TYR A 267 -49.14 18.17 -59.83
CA TYR A 267 -49.51 18.63 -58.49
C TYR A 267 -48.80 17.83 -57.38
N GLU A 268 -48.73 16.49 -57.50
CA GLU A 268 -47.92 15.65 -56.59
C GLU A 268 -46.46 16.08 -56.57
N VAL A 269 -45.84 16.29 -57.73
CA VAL A 269 -44.44 16.73 -57.84
C VAL A 269 -44.22 18.12 -57.26
N LEU A 270 -45.18 19.04 -57.38
CA LEU A 270 -45.10 20.36 -56.74
C LEU A 270 -45.22 20.28 -55.21
N SER A 271 -46.16 19.49 -54.70
CA SER A 271 -46.34 19.24 -53.26
C SER A 271 -45.10 18.60 -52.64
N LEU A 272 -44.55 17.56 -53.29
CA LEU A 272 -43.30 16.92 -52.84
C LEU A 272 -42.10 17.86 -52.89
N LYS A 273 -41.99 18.73 -53.91
CA LYS A 273 -40.94 19.77 -53.97
C LYS A 273 -41.06 20.77 -52.83
N GLN A 274 -42.26 21.27 -52.54
CA GLN A 274 -42.48 22.19 -51.42
C GLN A 274 -42.10 21.52 -50.08
N SER A 275 -42.57 20.29 -49.84
CA SER A 275 -42.22 19.56 -48.63
C SER A 275 -40.71 19.30 -48.52
N LEU A 276 -40.02 19.01 -49.62
CA LEU A 276 -38.56 18.88 -49.62
C LEU A 276 -37.85 20.21 -49.30
N GLU A 277 -38.33 21.34 -49.81
CA GLU A 277 -37.79 22.67 -49.49
C GLU A 277 -38.00 23.03 -48.00
N GLU A 278 -39.18 22.76 -47.45
CA GLU A 278 -39.49 22.94 -46.03
C GLU A 278 -38.60 22.05 -45.13
N ASN A 279 -38.32 20.81 -45.55
CA ASN A 279 -37.36 19.92 -44.89
C ASN A 279 -35.90 20.45 -45.02
N ILE A 280 -35.50 21.01 -46.16
CA ILE A 280 -34.17 21.61 -46.34
C ILE A 280 -33.98 22.83 -45.43
N VAL A 281 -34.99 23.72 -45.34
CA VAL A 281 -34.95 24.90 -44.47
C VAL A 281 -34.87 24.49 -43.00
N THR A 282 -35.71 23.55 -42.55
CA THR A 282 -35.71 23.09 -41.15
C THR A 282 -34.43 22.35 -40.76
N LEU A 283 -33.87 21.51 -41.64
CA LEU A 283 -32.55 20.91 -41.44
C LEU A 283 -31.42 21.96 -41.45
N SER A 284 -31.52 23.00 -42.29
CA SER A 284 -30.55 24.09 -42.32
C SER A 284 -30.54 24.87 -40.99
N GLU A 285 -31.71 25.15 -40.41
CA GLU A 285 -31.80 25.81 -39.10
C GLU A 285 -31.23 24.92 -37.98
N GLN A 286 -31.58 23.63 -37.95
CA GLN A 286 -31.01 22.68 -36.98
C GLN A 286 -29.48 22.59 -37.08
N VAL A 287 -28.91 22.69 -38.29
CA VAL A 287 -27.44 22.73 -38.47
C VAL A 287 -26.83 24.04 -37.95
N LYS A 288 -27.51 25.19 -38.09
CA LYS A 288 -27.06 26.46 -37.48
C LYS A 288 -27.09 26.38 -35.96
N ASP A 289 -28.19 25.89 -35.38
CA ASP A 289 -28.37 25.74 -33.94
C ASP A 289 -27.34 24.79 -33.34
N LEU A 290 -27.09 23.63 -33.97
CA LEU A 290 -26.04 22.70 -33.55
C LEU A 290 -24.65 23.35 -33.64
N ASN A 291 -24.35 24.08 -34.71
CA ASN A 291 -23.08 24.79 -34.85
C ASN A 291 -22.89 25.89 -33.78
N ALA A 292 -23.94 26.65 -33.46
CA ALA A 292 -23.92 27.65 -32.39
C ALA A 292 -23.69 27.00 -31.01
N ASN A 293 -24.37 25.88 -30.73
CA ASN A 293 -24.16 25.11 -29.51
C ASN A 293 -22.74 24.53 -29.43
N CYS A 294 -22.16 24.06 -30.53
CA CYS A 294 -20.75 23.64 -30.56
C CYS A 294 -19.80 24.80 -30.23
N GLN A 295 -20.01 25.99 -30.78
CA GLN A 295 -19.19 27.18 -30.49
C GLN A 295 -19.30 27.62 -29.01
N LEU A 296 -20.50 27.52 -28.41
CA LEU A 296 -20.68 27.75 -26.97
C LEU A 296 -19.92 26.72 -26.13
N LEU A 297 -20.03 25.43 -26.44
CA LEU A 297 -19.33 24.35 -25.73
C LEU A 297 -17.80 24.45 -25.88
N GLU A 298 -17.29 24.85 -27.05
CA GLU A 298 -15.86 25.13 -27.26
C GLU A 298 -15.37 26.29 -26.40
N LYS A 299 -16.17 27.37 -26.28
CA LYS A 299 -15.87 28.49 -25.39
C LYS A 299 -15.91 28.06 -23.92
N GLU A 300 -16.96 27.40 -23.46
CA GLU A 300 -17.10 26.93 -22.08
C GLU A 300 -15.95 25.99 -21.68
N LYS A 301 -15.51 25.12 -22.60
CA LYS A 301 -14.32 24.28 -22.44
C LYS A 301 -13.04 25.12 -22.32
N GLY A 302 -12.89 26.18 -23.12
CA GLY A 302 -11.78 27.13 -22.98
C GLY A 302 -11.79 27.85 -21.63
N ASP A 303 -12.95 28.35 -21.21
CA ASP A 303 -13.15 29.04 -19.94
C ASP A 303 -12.97 28.10 -18.73
N LEU A 304 -13.26 26.79 -18.87
CA LEU A 304 -12.89 25.76 -17.89
C LEU A 304 -11.36 25.56 -17.83
N ILE A 305 -10.71 25.29 -18.97
CA ILE A 305 -9.26 25.06 -19.05
C ILE A 305 -8.46 26.26 -18.50
N ASN A 306 -8.93 27.49 -18.72
CA ASN A 306 -8.29 28.68 -18.14
C ASN A 306 -8.46 28.74 -16.62
N ARG A 307 -9.67 28.53 -16.08
CA ARG A 307 -9.91 28.47 -14.61
C ARG A 307 -9.15 27.32 -13.94
N ASP A 308 -8.99 26.19 -14.61
CA ASP A 308 -8.22 25.06 -14.11
C ASP A 308 -6.73 25.43 -14.05
N ARG A 309 -6.17 26.04 -15.10
CA ARG A 309 -4.81 26.60 -15.09
C ARG A 309 -4.61 27.67 -14.01
N GLU A 310 -5.54 28.60 -13.85
CA GLU A 310 -5.50 29.65 -12.82
C GLU A 310 -5.46 29.05 -11.40
N ARG A 311 -6.21 27.97 -11.15
CA ARG A 311 -6.16 27.25 -9.87
C ARG A 311 -4.86 26.47 -9.70
N ASP A 312 -4.32 25.84 -10.74
CA ASP A 312 -3.01 25.18 -10.69
C ASP A 312 -1.89 26.20 -10.42
N GLU A 313 -1.91 27.37 -11.06
CA GLU A 313 -0.95 28.46 -10.83
C GLU A 313 -1.07 29.03 -9.39
N HIS A 314 -2.29 29.19 -8.87
CA HIS A 314 -2.54 29.55 -7.47
C HIS A 314 -1.99 28.52 -6.48
N LEU A 315 -2.36 27.24 -6.65
CA LEU A 315 -1.94 26.14 -5.77
C LEU A 315 -0.42 25.93 -5.82
N ASN A 316 0.22 26.07 -6.97
CA ASN A 316 1.68 26.05 -7.08
C ASN A 316 2.33 27.23 -6.34
N SER A 317 1.74 28.43 -6.41
CA SER A 317 2.21 29.62 -5.69
C SER A 317 2.06 29.46 -4.18
N GLU A 318 0.92 28.98 -3.68
CA GLU A 318 0.72 28.64 -2.27
C GLU A 318 1.68 27.56 -1.80
N MET A 319 1.87 26.49 -2.58
CA MET A 319 2.80 25.41 -2.26
C MET A 319 4.26 25.92 -2.21
N GLN A 320 4.62 26.89 -3.04
CA GLN A 320 5.95 27.51 -3.01
C GLN A 320 6.13 28.42 -1.79
N ASN A 321 5.14 29.25 -1.46
CA ASN A 321 5.13 30.09 -0.27
C ASN A 321 5.21 29.24 1.02
N LEU A 322 4.51 28.09 1.07
CA LEU A 322 4.58 27.15 2.19
C LEU A 322 5.95 26.46 2.30
N LYS A 323 6.59 26.10 1.18
CA LYS A 323 7.97 25.57 1.20
C LYS A 323 8.95 26.62 1.72
N GLU A 324 8.85 27.86 1.26
CA GLU A 324 9.73 28.95 1.69
C GLU A 324 9.54 29.25 3.19
N LYS A 325 8.30 29.36 3.66
CA LYS A 325 8.00 29.49 5.10
C LYS A 325 8.61 28.34 5.92
N LEU A 326 8.45 27.09 5.47
CA LEU A 326 8.99 25.91 6.16
C LEU A 326 10.53 25.82 6.11
N ILE A 327 11.19 26.51 5.16
CA ILE A 327 12.65 26.69 5.16
C ILE A 327 13.05 27.75 6.19
N LEU A 328 12.35 28.89 6.24
CA LEU A 328 12.60 29.96 7.22
C LEU A 328 12.38 29.49 8.66
N GLU A 329 11.26 28.81 8.94
CA GLU A 329 10.91 28.24 10.26
C GLU A 329 11.96 27.22 10.75
N LYS A 330 12.53 26.43 9.83
CA LYS A 330 13.67 25.55 10.13
C LYS A 330 14.95 26.33 10.46
N GLN A 331 15.27 27.38 9.68
CA GLN A 331 16.44 28.22 9.96
C GLN A 331 16.30 29.02 11.26
N GLU A 332 15.09 29.39 11.67
CA GLU A 332 14.82 30.03 12.96
C GLU A 332 15.01 29.04 14.11
N HIS A 333 14.46 27.83 14.02
CA HIS A 333 14.71 26.77 15.02
C HIS A 333 16.19 26.35 15.09
N GLU A 334 16.90 26.29 13.96
CA GLU A 334 18.34 25.98 13.94
C GLU A 334 19.17 27.06 14.63
N LYS A 335 18.83 28.35 14.43
CA LYS A 335 19.45 29.47 15.17
C LYS A 335 19.09 29.45 16.66
N GLU A 336 17.84 29.15 17.02
CA GLU A 336 17.41 29.05 18.41
C GLU A 336 18.13 27.90 19.14
N LEU A 337 18.35 26.77 18.44
CA LEU A 337 19.12 25.64 18.95
C LEU A 337 20.59 26.01 19.15
N GLN A 338 21.24 26.62 18.15
CA GLN A 338 22.61 27.14 18.27
C GLN A 338 22.76 28.16 19.39
N GLN A 339 21.76 29.03 19.61
CA GLN A 339 21.78 29.99 20.71
C GLN A 339 21.66 29.30 22.08
N LYS A 340 20.88 28.22 22.20
CA LYS A 340 20.79 27.40 23.42
C LYS A 340 22.05 26.58 23.67
N GLU A 341 22.66 26.04 22.62
CA GLU A 341 23.95 25.35 22.69
C GLU A 341 25.05 26.28 23.23
N LEU A 342 25.17 27.50 22.68
CA LEU A 342 26.08 28.53 23.19
C LEU A 342 25.77 28.98 24.63
N GLN A 343 24.50 28.99 25.05
CA GLN A 343 24.12 29.27 26.45
C GLN A 343 24.55 28.13 27.39
N ILE A 344 24.37 26.87 26.98
CA ILE A 344 24.79 25.70 27.74
C ILE A 344 26.32 25.65 27.86
N ASP A 345 27.06 25.89 26.77
CA ASP A 345 28.53 25.98 26.79
C ASP A 345 29.02 27.10 27.72
N SER A 346 28.36 28.27 27.70
CA SER A 346 28.68 29.38 28.59
C SER A 346 28.44 29.04 30.07
N LEU A 347 27.38 28.30 30.39
CA LEU A 347 27.09 27.85 31.76
C LEU A 347 28.07 26.76 32.21
N LEU A 348 28.37 25.77 31.36
CA LEU A 348 29.35 24.72 31.64
C LEU A 348 30.77 25.30 31.85
N GLN A 349 31.15 26.33 31.10
CA GLN A 349 32.41 27.02 31.30
C GLN A 349 32.42 27.85 32.59
N GLN A 350 31.30 28.50 32.97
CA GLN A 350 31.16 29.17 34.27
C GLN A 350 31.25 28.18 35.44
N GLU A 351 30.46 27.09 35.43
CA GLU A 351 30.50 26.06 36.47
C GLU A 351 31.92 25.47 36.64
N LYS A 352 32.62 25.25 35.53
CA LYS A 352 34.01 24.78 35.51
C LYS A 352 34.99 25.79 36.08
N GLU A 353 34.81 27.08 35.82
CA GLU A 353 35.64 28.16 36.39
C GLU A 353 35.35 28.34 37.90
N GLU A 354 34.09 28.29 38.32
CA GLU A 354 33.69 28.32 39.74
C GLU A 354 34.20 27.10 40.51
N LEU A 355 34.07 25.89 39.93
CA LEU A 355 34.58 24.66 40.53
C LEU A 355 36.12 24.68 40.62
N SER A 356 36.81 25.15 39.58
CA SER A 356 38.27 25.29 39.57
C SER A 356 38.73 26.32 40.60
N SER A 357 38.02 27.45 40.73
CA SER A 357 38.27 28.48 41.73
C SER A 357 38.06 27.95 43.15
N SER A 358 36.96 27.24 43.41
CA SER A 358 36.68 26.61 44.70
C SER A 358 37.70 25.52 45.05
N LEU A 359 38.13 24.71 44.09
CA LEU A 359 39.17 23.70 44.27
C LEU A 359 40.51 24.35 44.61
N GLN A 360 40.90 25.40 43.88
CA GLN A 360 42.14 26.12 44.10
C GLN A 360 42.13 26.87 45.45
N GLN A 361 41.00 27.47 45.85
CA GLN A 361 40.83 28.06 47.17
C GLN A 361 41.02 27.04 48.29
N LYS A 362 40.40 25.86 48.18
CA LYS A 362 40.56 24.75 49.15
C LYS A 362 41.99 24.22 49.20
N LEU A 363 42.68 24.19 48.06
CA LEU A 363 44.06 23.76 47.96
C LEU A 363 45.01 24.79 48.59
N CYS A 364 44.75 26.09 48.43
CA CYS A 364 45.46 27.15 49.14
C CYS A 364 45.21 27.10 50.66
N SER A 365 43.95 26.94 51.13
CA SER A 365 43.67 26.85 52.57
C SER A 365 44.31 25.61 53.19
N PHE A 366 44.28 24.46 52.52
CA PHE A 366 45.00 23.27 52.97
C PHE A 366 46.52 23.47 53.02
N GLN A 367 47.10 24.17 52.05
CA GLN A 367 48.53 24.53 52.08
C GLN A 367 48.86 25.49 53.23
N GLU A 368 48.00 26.47 53.52
CA GLU A 368 48.16 27.35 54.68
C GLU A 368 48.06 26.59 56.00
N ASP A 369 47.10 25.69 56.16
CA ASP A 369 46.91 24.91 57.38
C ASP A 369 48.06 23.92 57.60
N MET A 370 48.51 23.25 56.54
CA MET A 370 49.70 22.39 56.58
C MET A 370 51.00 23.18 56.87
N MET A 371 51.07 24.47 56.48
CA MET A 371 52.15 25.38 56.90
C MET A 371 52.03 25.81 58.36
N LYS A 372 50.81 26.03 58.88
CA LYS A 372 50.56 26.33 60.31
C LYS A 372 50.97 25.14 61.19
N GLU A 373 50.56 23.93 60.81
CA GLU A 373 50.98 22.68 61.48
C GLU A 373 52.51 22.50 61.43
N LYS A 374 53.14 22.68 60.26
CA LYS A 374 54.61 22.61 60.14
C LYS A 374 55.30 23.60 61.07
N ASN A 375 54.84 24.86 61.10
CA ASN A 375 55.42 25.89 61.96
C ASN A 375 55.24 25.55 63.44
N LEU A 376 54.07 25.03 63.85
CA LEU A 376 53.83 24.53 65.21
C LEU A 376 54.82 23.41 65.58
N PHE A 377 54.99 22.38 64.73
CA PHE A 377 55.97 21.32 64.98
C PHE A 377 57.42 21.84 65.00
N GLU A 378 57.74 22.86 64.22
CA GLU A 378 59.07 23.50 64.18
C GLU A 378 59.32 24.37 65.43
N GLU A 379 58.28 24.98 66.01
CA GLU A 379 58.32 25.65 67.32
C GLU A 379 58.37 24.66 68.50
N GLU A 380 57.59 23.57 68.47
CA GLU A 380 57.63 22.51 69.48
C GLU A 380 58.99 21.81 69.50
N LEU A 381 59.54 21.45 68.33
CA LEU A 381 60.87 20.87 68.20
C LEU A 381 61.94 21.83 68.73
N LYS A 382 61.82 23.13 68.46
CA LYS A 382 62.73 24.14 69.00
C LYS A 382 62.62 24.26 70.52
N GLN A 383 61.41 24.23 71.09
CA GLN A 383 61.21 24.22 72.55
C GLN A 383 61.84 22.97 73.19
N ALA A 384 61.64 21.79 72.60
CA ALA A 384 62.25 20.55 73.06
C ALA A 384 63.79 20.57 72.99
N LEU A 385 64.36 21.18 71.94
CA LEU A 385 65.81 21.40 71.84
C LEU A 385 66.31 22.40 72.89
N ASP A 386 65.62 23.54 73.08
CA ASP A 386 65.94 24.51 74.11
C ASP A 386 65.80 23.91 75.53
N GLU A 387 64.94 22.91 75.74
CA GLU A 387 64.86 22.15 77.01
C GLU A 387 65.97 21.12 77.17
N LEU A 388 66.32 20.39 76.10
CA LEU A 388 67.44 19.47 76.07
C LEU A 388 68.77 20.19 76.40
N ASP A 389 68.99 21.38 75.82
CA ASP A 389 70.18 22.20 76.08
C ASP A 389 70.24 22.67 77.55
N LYS A 390 69.08 23.06 78.13
CA LYS A 390 68.96 23.39 79.57
C LYS A 390 69.21 22.16 80.46
N LEU A 391 68.82 20.97 80.03
CA LEU A 391 69.09 19.71 80.75
C LEU A 391 70.57 19.34 80.67
N GLN A 392 71.19 19.38 79.50
CA GLN A 392 72.62 19.14 79.33
C GLN A 392 73.47 20.14 80.13
N GLN A 393 73.09 21.42 80.17
CA GLN A 393 73.73 22.40 81.04
C GLN A 393 73.53 22.16 82.55
N LYS A 394 72.46 21.47 82.97
CA LYS A 394 72.28 21.01 84.36
C LYS A 394 73.12 19.76 84.63
N GLU A 395 73.15 18.83 83.68
CA GLU A 395 73.96 17.60 83.73
C GLU A 395 75.44 17.96 83.89
N GLU A 396 76.00 18.81 83.02
CA GLU A 396 77.37 19.32 83.15
C GLU A 396 77.66 19.96 84.52
N LYS A 397 76.72 20.73 85.07
CA LYS A 397 76.89 21.35 86.41
C LYS A 397 76.87 20.30 87.51
N SER A 398 76.01 19.28 87.38
CA SER A 398 75.96 18.16 88.31
C SER A 398 77.20 17.27 88.22
N GLU A 399 77.73 17.04 87.01
CA GLU A 399 78.93 16.24 86.77
C GLU A 399 80.19 16.95 87.32
N LYS A 400 80.27 18.29 87.18
CA LYS A 400 81.30 19.12 87.82
C LYS A 400 81.21 19.09 89.34
N LEU A 401 80.00 19.10 89.91
CA LEU A 401 79.78 18.96 91.35
C LEU A 401 80.14 17.55 91.86
N VAL A 402 79.79 16.50 91.10
CA VAL A 402 80.18 15.11 91.41
C VAL A 402 81.70 14.95 91.41
N LYS A 403 82.40 15.51 90.41
CA LYS A 403 83.88 15.52 90.37
C LYS A 403 84.50 16.22 91.58
N GLN A 404 83.93 17.36 92.02
CA GLN A 404 84.35 18.04 93.24
C GLN A 404 84.12 17.20 94.51
N LEU A 405 82.96 16.52 94.62
CA LEU A 405 82.67 15.62 95.73
C LEU A 405 83.54 14.35 95.71
N GLU A 406 83.90 13.84 94.54
CA GLU A 406 84.88 12.76 94.40
C GLU A 406 86.29 13.19 94.82
N GLU A 407 86.71 14.42 94.50
CA GLU A 407 87.98 14.98 94.94
C GLU A 407 87.99 15.22 96.46
N GLU A 408 86.92 15.78 97.04
CA GLU A 408 86.79 15.97 98.49
C GLU A 408 86.75 14.63 99.23
N THR A 409 86.04 13.62 98.73
CA THR A 409 85.98 12.29 99.36
C THR A 409 87.32 11.54 99.25
N LYS A 410 88.07 11.70 98.16
CA LYS A 410 89.47 11.22 98.06
C LYS A 410 90.35 11.91 99.12
N ALA A 411 90.32 13.24 99.21
CA ALA A 411 91.10 14.00 100.19
C ALA A 411 90.75 13.64 101.65
N ARG A 412 89.46 13.50 101.98
CA ARG A 412 89.01 13.04 103.30
C ARG A 412 89.41 11.60 103.60
N ALA A 413 89.46 10.72 102.59
CA ALA A 413 89.92 9.34 102.76
C ALA A 413 91.45 9.26 102.98
N GLU A 414 92.23 10.17 102.40
CA GLU A 414 93.66 10.31 102.66
C GLU A 414 93.93 10.92 104.05
N GLU A 415 93.16 11.93 104.47
CA GLU A 415 93.21 12.47 105.83
C GLU A 415 92.84 11.41 106.88
N LEU A 416 91.79 10.62 106.63
CA LEU A 416 91.39 9.51 107.51
C LEU A 416 92.50 8.47 107.65
N LYS A 417 93.16 8.07 106.55
CA LYS A 417 94.33 7.16 106.62
C LYS A 417 95.46 7.75 107.46
N LEU A 418 95.79 9.02 107.27
CA LEU A 418 96.83 9.71 108.04
C LEU A 418 96.48 9.81 109.53
N LEU A 419 95.19 9.97 109.86
CA LEU A 419 94.71 9.92 111.25
C LEU A 419 94.75 8.50 111.82
N GLU A 420 94.39 7.49 111.03
CA GLU A 420 94.44 6.07 111.43
C GLU A 420 95.89 5.60 111.68
N GLU A 421 96.85 6.03 110.86
CA GLU A 421 98.29 5.79 111.08
C GLU A 421 98.81 6.49 112.34
N LYS A 422 98.43 7.76 112.57
CA LYS A 422 98.75 8.49 113.80
C LYS A 422 98.14 7.81 115.03
N LEU A 423 96.93 7.30 114.93
CA LEU A 423 96.22 6.63 116.01
C LEU A 423 96.91 5.30 116.36
N LYS A 424 97.25 4.47 115.37
CA LYS A 424 98.07 3.25 115.55
C LYS A 424 99.44 3.54 116.16
N GLY A 425 100.07 4.65 115.77
CA GLY A 425 101.31 5.14 116.40
C GLY A 425 101.12 5.46 117.89
N LYS A 426 99.99 6.08 118.26
CA LYS A 426 99.65 6.39 119.66
C LYS A 426 99.20 5.16 120.47
N GLU A 427 98.55 4.19 119.83
CA GLU A 427 98.26 2.89 120.45
C GLU A 427 99.57 2.15 120.78
N ALA A 428 100.55 2.13 119.86
CA ALA A 428 101.86 1.52 120.11
C ALA A 428 102.68 2.24 121.20
N GLU A 429 102.64 3.59 121.25
CA GLU A 429 103.22 4.36 122.36
C GLU A 429 102.56 4.01 123.71
N LEU A 430 101.23 3.90 123.73
CA LEU A 430 100.46 3.57 124.93
C LEU A 430 100.71 2.13 125.40
N GLU A 431 100.78 1.17 124.47
CA GLU A 431 101.08 -0.23 124.76
C GLU A 431 102.52 -0.39 125.29
N GLY A 432 103.49 0.30 124.70
CA GLY A 432 104.87 0.35 125.22
C GLY A 432 104.96 0.96 126.62
N SER A 433 104.20 2.03 126.88
CA SER A 433 104.09 2.65 128.21
C SER A 433 103.44 1.71 129.23
N ASN A 434 102.36 1.02 128.85
CA ASN A 434 101.69 0.03 129.68
C ASN A 434 102.62 -1.15 130.00
N ALA A 435 103.36 -1.66 129.02
CA ALA A 435 104.34 -2.74 129.23
C ALA A 435 105.44 -2.32 130.21
N ALA A 436 105.98 -1.11 130.08
CA ALA A 436 106.95 -0.55 131.03
C ALA A 436 106.35 -0.39 132.45
N HIS A 437 105.10 0.05 132.56
CA HIS A 437 104.39 0.16 133.83
C HIS A 437 104.14 -1.21 134.47
N THR A 438 103.76 -2.23 133.68
CA THR A 438 103.63 -3.63 134.14
C THR A 438 104.97 -4.18 134.64
N GLN A 439 106.07 -3.94 133.92
CA GLN A 439 107.40 -4.36 134.33
C GLN A 439 107.85 -3.68 135.64
N ALA A 440 107.60 -2.38 135.79
CA ALA A 440 107.86 -1.64 137.03
C ALA A 440 107.02 -2.16 138.21
N THR A 441 105.77 -2.57 137.94
CA THR A 441 104.86 -3.15 138.94
C THR A 441 105.35 -4.51 139.44
N LEU A 442 105.81 -5.37 138.54
CA LEU A 442 106.40 -6.68 138.89
C LEU A 442 107.66 -6.52 139.76
N LEU A 443 108.56 -5.59 139.41
CA LEU A 443 109.77 -5.31 140.21
C LEU A 443 109.46 -4.75 141.61
N LEU A 444 108.36 -4.00 141.77
CA LEU A 444 107.86 -3.58 143.07
C LEU A 444 107.29 -4.77 143.86
N GLN A 445 106.54 -5.66 143.20
CA GLN A 445 105.94 -6.83 143.84
C GLN A 445 107.01 -7.84 144.32
N GLU A 446 108.06 -8.10 143.54
CA GLU A 446 109.21 -8.90 143.98
C GLU A 446 109.88 -8.32 145.23
N ARG A 447 110.04 -6.99 145.29
CA ARG A 447 110.55 -6.29 146.48
C ARG A 447 109.65 -6.44 147.70
N CYS A 448 108.33 -6.34 147.54
CA CYS A 448 107.37 -6.56 148.62
C CYS A 448 107.46 -7.99 149.18
N ASN A 449 107.40 -9.01 148.30
CA ASN A 449 107.51 -10.41 148.68
C ASN A 449 108.84 -10.70 149.43
N THR A 450 109.94 -10.09 148.98
CA THR A 450 111.26 -10.21 149.63
C THR A 450 111.27 -9.56 151.02
N ALA A 451 110.56 -8.45 151.23
CA ALA A 451 110.44 -7.80 152.54
C ALA A 451 109.60 -8.64 153.52
N GLU A 452 108.48 -9.21 153.06
CA GLU A 452 107.60 -10.07 153.86
C GLU A 452 108.31 -11.34 154.35
N GLN A 453 109.09 -12.00 153.49
CA GLN A 453 109.87 -13.19 153.88
C GLN A 453 110.91 -12.88 154.98
N ASN A 454 111.50 -11.69 154.97
CA ASN A 454 112.44 -11.25 156.01
C ASN A 454 111.71 -10.93 157.33
N LEU A 455 110.52 -10.32 157.28
CA LEU A 455 109.68 -10.07 158.47
C LEU A 455 109.21 -11.37 159.16
N GLY A 456 108.91 -12.42 158.39
CA GLY A 456 108.53 -13.73 158.94
C GLY A 456 109.64 -14.34 159.82
N ASN A 457 110.89 -14.29 159.36
CA ASN A 457 112.04 -14.83 160.10
C ASN A 457 112.31 -14.10 161.42
N VAL A 458 112.14 -12.78 161.47
CA VAL A 458 112.30 -11.98 162.70
C VAL A 458 111.17 -12.29 163.71
N THR A 459 109.94 -12.44 163.22
CA THR A 459 108.77 -12.72 164.06
C THR A 459 108.90 -14.04 164.83
N ALA A 460 109.37 -15.10 164.15
CA ALA A 460 109.56 -16.43 164.77
C ALA A 460 110.58 -16.44 165.94
N GLN A 461 111.61 -15.58 165.91
CA GLN A 461 112.59 -15.49 166.99
C GLN A 461 112.04 -14.78 168.24
N PHE A 462 111.03 -13.92 168.08
CA PHE A 462 110.46 -13.13 169.18
C PHE A 462 109.49 -13.96 170.05
N GLU A 463 108.75 -14.90 169.44
CA GLU A 463 107.78 -15.76 170.14
C GLU A 463 108.46 -16.75 171.09
N SER A 464 109.61 -17.33 170.74
CA SER A 464 110.32 -18.28 171.62
C SER A 464 110.85 -17.62 172.90
N TYR A 465 111.25 -16.34 172.82
CA TYR A 465 111.75 -15.59 173.98
C TYR A 465 110.61 -15.20 174.94
N LYS A 466 109.43 -14.90 174.38
CA LYS A 466 108.22 -14.47 175.10
C LYS A 466 107.60 -15.57 175.98
N ALA A 467 107.72 -16.84 175.58
CA ALA A 467 107.16 -17.96 176.33
C ALA A 467 107.86 -18.21 177.68
N LEU A 468 109.18 -18.03 177.73
CA LEU A 468 109.99 -18.31 178.93
C LEU A 468 109.69 -17.32 180.07
N THR A 469 109.49 -16.04 179.75
CA THR A 469 109.22 -14.97 180.74
C THR A 469 107.81 -15.01 181.32
N ALA A 470 106.87 -15.74 180.71
CA ALA A 470 105.47 -15.77 181.16
C ALA A 470 105.28 -16.57 182.45
N SER A 471 106.09 -17.61 182.67
CA SER A 471 105.94 -18.55 183.81
C SER A 471 106.35 -17.99 185.17
N GLU A 472 106.98 -16.81 185.21
CA GLU A 472 107.52 -16.18 186.43
C GLU A 472 106.63 -15.02 186.95
N ILE A 473 105.59 -14.65 186.18
CA ILE A 473 104.72 -13.50 186.47
C ILE A 473 103.45 -13.91 187.25
N GLU A 474 103.18 -15.21 187.40
CA GLU A 474 101.97 -15.74 188.05
C GLU A 474 101.99 -15.57 189.58
N ASP A 475 103.16 -15.71 190.23
CA ASP A 475 103.28 -15.73 191.69
C ASP A 475 103.14 -14.35 192.40
N LEU A 476 103.43 -13.23 191.71
CA LEU A 476 103.53 -11.91 192.34
C LEU A 476 102.27 -11.02 192.22
N LYS A 477 101.17 -11.52 191.65
CA LYS A 477 99.96 -10.71 191.40
C LYS A 477 98.84 -10.86 192.43
N LEU A 478 99.07 -11.65 193.48
CA LEU A 478 98.09 -11.96 194.53
C LEU A 478 97.83 -10.82 195.55
N GLU A 479 98.63 -9.74 195.53
CA GLU A 479 98.68 -8.76 196.63
C GLU A 479 97.86 -7.47 196.41
N ASN A 480 97.33 -7.18 195.21
CA ASN A 480 96.79 -5.84 194.89
C ASN A 480 95.32 -5.82 194.39
N SER A 481 94.40 -6.22 195.29
CA SER A 481 92.98 -6.44 195.02
C SER A 481 92.01 -5.52 195.78
N SER A 482 92.47 -4.34 196.24
CA SER A 482 91.78 -3.54 197.29
C SER A 482 91.36 -2.09 196.94
N LEU A 483 91.62 -1.60 195.73
CA LEU A 483 91.15 -0.29 195.23
C LEU A 483 90.34 -0.49 193.94
N LYS A 484 89.00 -0.53 194.02
CA LYS A 484 88.06 0.62 194.11
C LYS A 484 88.14 1.51 192.86
N GLU A 485 87.18 1.50 191.95
CA GLU A 485 85.73 1.76 192.09
C GLU A 485 85.42 3.24 192.47
N LYS A 486 84.54 3.89 191.67
CA LYS A 486 83.87 5.20 191.91
C LYS A 486 84.53 6.53 191.50
N VAL A 487 85.04 6.65 190.26
CA VAL A 487 84.81 7.84 189.39
C VAL A 487 84.71 7.34 187.94
N ALA A 488 83.58 7.33 187.21
CA ALA A 488 82.22 7.81 187.41
C ALA A 488 81.91 9.31 187.16
N LYS A 489 81.48 9.59 185.91
CA LYS A 489 80.67 10.72 185.39
C LYS A 489 81.35 12.06 185.04
N ALA A 490 80.69 12.73 184.10
CA ALA A 490 80.86 14.09 183.54
C ALA A 490 82.04 14.32 182.57
N GLU A 491 81.97 15.16 181.52
CA GLU A 491 80.88 15.85 180.76
C GLU A 491 81.51 16.25 179.38
N LYS A 492 80.87 16.41 178.20
CA LYS A 492 79.62 17.09 177.72
C LYS A 492 79.81 18.56 177.24
N SER A 493 80.40 18.75 176.05
CA SER A 493 80.19 19.88 175.10
C SER A 493 80.79 19.46 173.73
N ALA A 494 80.12 19.61 172.58
CA ALA A 494 79.86 20.84 171.78
C ALA A 494 81.18 21.47 171.26
N GLN A 495 81.42 21.75 169.97
CA GLN A 495 80.57 22.13 168.81
C GLN A 495 81.09 21.46 167.49
N ASP A 496 80.50 21.56 166.27
CA ASP A 496 79.43 22.42 165.72
C ASP A 496 78.67 21.76 164.54
N VAL A 497 77.53 22.35 164.10
CA VAL A 497 76.81 22.01 162.85
C VAL A 497 76.25 23.26 162.16
N GLN A 498 76.78 23.60 160.97
CA GLN A 498 76.21 24.56 159.99
C GLN A 498 77.06 24.43 158.70
N HIS A 499 76.63 24.07 157.48
CA HIS A 499 75.46 24.28 156.60
C HIS A 499 75.36 23.07 155.62
N GLN A 500 74.29 22.75 154.88
CA GLN A 500 72.85 23.11 154.88
C GLN A 500 72.07 22.06 154.02
N ILE A 501 70.74 22.02 154.12
CA ILE A 501 69.83 20.98 153.55
C ILE A 501 68.96 21.57 152.40
N LEU A 502 68.27 20.68 151.64
CA LEU A 502 67.24 20.86 150.57
C LEU A 502 67.80 20.70 149.14
N ALA A 503 67.10 20.14 148.14
CA ALA A 503 65.84 19.35 148.09
C ALA A 503 66.01 18.28 146.96
N THR A 504 65.31 17.13 146.85
CA THR A 504 64.05 16.58 147.42
C THR A 504 62.72 16.93 146.72
N GLU A 505 62.72 17.41 145.48
CA GLU A 505 61.52 17.54 144.63
C GLU A 505 61.83 17.15 143.17
N SER A 506 61.16 16.12 142.60
CA SER A 506 61.36 15.75 141.17
C SER A 506 60.23 14.96 140.50
N SER A 507 59.45 14.14 141.21
CA SER A 507 58.56 13.13 140.57
C SER A 507 57.19 13.62 140.06
N ASN A 508 56.81 14.89 140.27
CA ASN A 508 55.48 15.40 139.91
C ASN A 508 55.42 16.19 138.58
N GLN A 509 56.55 16.35 137.86
CA GLN A 509 56.60 17.21 136.67
C GLN A 509 56.25 16.51 135.35
N GLU A 510 56.17 15.18 135.34
CA GLU A 510 56.03 14.38 134.10
C GLU A 510 54.56 14.13 133.72
N TYR A 511 53.69 13.86 134.70
CA TYR A 511 52.26 13.61 134.47
C TYR A 511 51.54 14.79 133.81
N ALA A 512 51.89 16.03 134.18
CA ALA A 512 51.35 17.23 133.54
C ALA A 512 51.79 17.37 132.06
N ARG A 513 52.98 16.88 131.73
CA ARG A 513 53.57 16.97 130.38
C ARG A 513 52.92 15.96 129.43
N MET A 514 52.61 14.76 129.92
CA MET A 514 51.95 13.69 129.16
C MET A 514 50.48 14.00 128.80
N LEU A 515 49.73 14.63 129.72
CA LEU A 515 48.34 15.04 129.46
C LEU A 515 48.24 16.12 128.38
N LEU A 516 49.17 17.09 128.37
CA LEU A 516 49.22 18.15 127.37
C LEU A 516 49.49 17.57 125.96
N ASP A 517 50.45 16.64 125.84
CA ASP A 517 50.79 15.99 124.57
C ASP A 517 49.61 15.19 123.97
N LEU A 518 48.89 14.45 124.81
CA LEU A 518 47.68 13.72 124.39
C LEU A 518 46.58 14.69 123.88
N GLN A 519 46.38 15.83 124.55
CA GLN A 519 45.40 16.82 124.15
C GLN A 519 45.80 17.54 122.84
N THR A 520 47.08 17.86 122.66
CA THR A 520 47.62 18.43 121.41
C THR A 520 47.49 17.43 120.24
N ARG A 521 47.81 16.15 120.48
CA ARG A 521 47.70 15.07 119.49
C ARG A 521 46.25 14.79 119.08
N ALA A 522 45.30 14.92 120.00
CA ALA A 522 43.88 14.84 119.69
C ALA A 522 43.42 16.01 118.79
N ALA A 523 43.80 17.25 119.13
CA ALA A 523 43.47 18.43 118.33
C ALA A 523 44.04 18.37 116.90
N LEU A 524 45.27 17.87 116.74
CA LEU A 524 45.88 17.65 115.42
C LEU A 524 45.10 16.61 114.59
N LYS A 525 44.64 15.52 115.19
CA LYS A 525 43.82 14.52 114.48
C LYS A 525 42.41 15.03 114.17
N GLU A 526 41.83 15.89 115.00
CA GLU A 526 40.56 16.54 114.69
C GLU A 526 40.69 17.55 113.52
N ALA A 527 41.83 18.25 113.41
CA ALA A 527 42.13 19.12 112.27
C ALA A 527 42.32 18.32 110.96
N GLU A 528 43.13 17.25 111.01
CA GLU A 528 43.38 16.34 109.87
C GLU A 528 42.07 15.70 109.35
N ILE A 529 41.16 15.29 110.25
CA ILE A 529 39.83 14.81 109.88
C ILE A 529 38.99 15.90 109.20
N LYS A 530 39.03 17.15 109.70
CA LYS A 530 38.29 18.27 109.08
C LYS A 530 38.82 18.61 107.69
N GLU A 531 40.13 18.58 107.48
CA GLU A 531 40.76 18.77 106.18
C GLU A 531 40.38 17.67 105.18
N ILE A 532 40.43 16.40 105.61
CA ILE A 532 39.94 15.26 104.80
C ILE A 532 38.44 15.41 104.47
N THR A 533 37.63 15.87 105.42
CA THR A 533 36.18 16.11 105.22
C THR A 533 35.93 17.22 104.20
N VAL A 534 36.65 18.34 104.28
CA VAL A 534 36.57 19.44 103.29
C VAL A 534 37.04 18.97 101.90
N SER A 535 38.16 18.23 101.81
CA SER A 535 38.68 17.76 100.52
C SER A 535 37.78 16.73 99.83
N SER A 536 37.02 15.94 100.59
CA SER A 536 36.05 14.99 100.07
C SER A 536 34.72 15.67 99.70
N LEU A 537 34.24 16.64 100.49
CA LEU A 537 33.10 17.48 100.11
C LEU A 537 33.36 18.28 98.82
N GLN A 538 34.58 18.81 98.64
CA GLN A 538 34.97 19.50 97.41
C GLN A 538 34.83 18.56 96.20
N LYS A 539 35.44 17.36 96.27
CA LYS A 539 35.34 16.35 95.19
C LYS A 539 33.91 15.88 94.92
N ILE A 540 33.05 15.80 95.94
CA ILE A 540 31.63 15.49 95.75
C ILE A 540 30.94 16.62 94.98
N SER A 541 31.18 17.87 95.34
CA SER A 541 30.61 19.03 94.62
C SER A 541 31.11 19.12 93.17
N ASP A 542 32.40 18.87 92.94
CA ASP A 542 33.00 18.85 91.59
C ASP A 542 32.33 17.77 90.71
N LEU A 543 32.04 16.58 91.27
CA LEU A 543 31.34 15.49 90.58
C LEU A 543 29.84 15.77 90.37
N GLU A 544 29.16 16.39 91.33
CA GLU A 544 27.76 16.83 91.17
C GLU A 544 27.63 17.89 90.06
N ASN A 545 28.60 18.79 89.95
CA ASN A 545 28.66 19.79 88.89
C ASN A 545 28.97 19.15 87.51
N GLN A 546 29.85 18.16 87.44
CA GLN A 546 30.08 17.39 86.20
C GLN A 546 28.83 16.62 85.75
N LEU A 547 28.09 15.99 86.68
CA LEU A 547 26.84 15.29 86.38
C LEU A 547 25.74 16.26 85.89
N LYS A 548 25.66 17.47 86.45
CA LYS A 548 24.78 18.52 85.93
C LYS A 548 25.16 18.94 84.51
N GLN A 549 26.44 19.24 84.27
CA GLN A 549 26.92 19.66 82.96
C GLN A 549 26.60 18.61 81.88
N GLN A 550 26.89 17.34 82.16
CA GLN A 550 26.52 16.24 81.25
C GLN A 550 25.01 16.15 81.03
N GLY A 551 24.18 16.33 82.07
CA GLY A 551 22.73 16.35 81.94
C GLY A 551 22.20 17.50 81.07
N GLU A 552 22.78 18.69 81.20
CA GLU A 552 22.44 19.85 80.36
C GLU A 552 22.92 19.67 78.91
N ASP A 553 24.14 19.14 78.71
CA ASP A 553 24.70 18.86 77.39
C ASP A 553 23.87 17.80 76.64
N PHE A 554 23.48 16.70 77.31
CA PHE A 554 22.59 15.69 76.72
C PHE A 554 21.20 16.24 76.40
N LYS A 555 20.64 17.09 77.27
CA LYS A 555 19.34 17.74 77.00
C LYS A 555 19.43 18.65 75.76
N LYS A 556 20.52 19.40 75.63
CA LYS A 556 20.76 20.29 74.48
C LYS A 556 20.95 19.50 73.18
N GLN A 557 21.69 18.39 73.22
CA GLN A 557 21.80 17.47 72.07
C GLN A 557 20.44 16.89 71.66
N LEU A 558 19.55 16.61 72.61
CA LEU A 558 18.19 16.13 72.33
C LEU A 558 17.34 17.20 71.64
N GLU A 559 17.37 18.45 72.14
CA GLU A 559 16.67 19.59 71.55
C GLU A 559 17.20 19.92 70.14
N GLU A 560 18.52 19.80 69.92
CA GLU A 560 19.15 19.94 68.60
C GLU A 560 18.82 18.78 67.63
N GLU A 561 18.69 17.54 68.12
CA GLU A 561 18.16 16.42 67.33
C GLU A 561 16.71 16.65 66.92
N GLU A 562 15.83 17.04 67.85
CA GLU A 562 14.41 17.28 67.56
C GLU A 562 14.21 18.43 66.57
N ALA A 563 14.90 19.56 66.75
CA ALA A 563 14.86 20.67 65.79
C ALA A 563 15.35 20.24 64.39
N ARG A 564 16.42 19.46 64.31
CA ARG A 564 16.98 18.94 63.07
C ARG A 564 16.13 17.82 62.45
N LYS A 565 15.30 17.14 63.24
CA LYS A 565 14.32 16.14 62.78
C LYS A 565 13.08 16.82 62.20
N ALA A 566 12.54 17.85 62.87
CA ALA A 566 11.47 18.68 62.34
C ALA A 566 11.89 19.39 61.03
N GLY A 567 13.12 19.90 60.95
CA GLY A 567 13.68 20.43 59.70
C GLY A 567 13.72 19.39 58.57
N LYS A 568 14.08 18.13 58.87
CA LYS A 568 14.02 17.03 57.89
C LYS A 568 12.59 16.70 57.48
N GLU A 569 11.64 16.65 58.41
CA GLU A 569 10.22 16.40 58.10
C GLU A 569 9.63 17.48 57.17
N ASN A 570 9.99 18.75 57.36
CA ASN A 570 9.62 19.82 56.42
C ASN A 570 10.19 19.58 55.01
N THR A 571 11.50 19.27 54.88
CA THR A 571 12.08 18.98 53.56
C THR A 571 11.49 17.73 52.89
N VAL A 572 11.03 16.75 53.68
CA VAL A 572 10.33 15.57 53.16
C VAL A 572 8.90 15.91 52.70
N ALA A 573 8.21 16.83 53.37
CA ALA A 573 6.93 17.38 52.92
C ALA A 573 7.09 18.12 51.59
N GLU A 574 8.04 19.04 51.49
CA GLU A 574 8.35 19.79 50.26
C GLU A 574 8.65 18.83 49.07
N LEU A 575 9.53 17.85 49.27
CA LEU A 575 9.87 16.85 48.24
C LEU A 575 8.66 15.96 47.84
N THR A 576 7.74 15.68 48.76
CA THR A 576 6.52 14.91 48.42
C THR A 576 5.48 15.77 47.68
N GLU A 577 5.37 17.07 47.97
CA GLU A 577 4.58 18.00 47.17
C GLU A 577 5.14 18.15 45.75
N GLU A 578 6.46 18.30 45.59
CA GLU A 578 7.11 18.32 44.27
C GLU A 578 6.90 17.02 43.50
N MET A 579 7.08 15.85 44.14
CA MET A 579 6.81 14.55 43.51
C MET A 579 5.35 14.45 43.01
N ASN A 580 4.39 14.95 43.79
CA ASN A 580 2.97 14.94 43.41
C ASN A 580 2.67 15.93 42.27
N LYS A 581 3.30 17.10 42.27
CA LYS A 581 3.24 18.09 41.18
C LYS A 581 3.81 17.53 39.86
N TRP A 582 4.97 16.89 39.90
CA TRP A 582 5.55 16.23 38.72
C TRP A 582 4.72 15.05 38.22
N ARG A 583 4.14 14.26 39.13
CA ARG A 583 3.20 13.18 38.79
C ARG A 583 1.97 13.72 38.03
N LEU A 584 1.34 14.78 38.55
CA LEU A 584 0.20 15.44 37.91
C LEU A 584 0.54 16.00 36.52
N LEU A 585 1.70 16.67 36.39
CA LEU A 585 2.16 17.19 35.09
C LEU A 585 2.44 16.07 34.08
N TYR A 586 3.07 14.96 34.50
CA TYR A 586 3.28 13.80 33.66
C TYR A 586 1.96 13.13 33.25
N GLU A 587 1.01 12.99 34.18
CA GLU A 587 -0.29 12.38 33.91
C GLU A 587 -1.15 13.25 32.99
N GLU A 588 -1.11 14.58 33.13
CA GLU A 588 -1.69 15.51 32.14
C GLU A 588 -1.03 15.37 30.76
N LEU A 589 0.30 15.37 30.70
CA LEU A 589 1.04 15.27 29.44
C LEU A 589 0.74 13.94 28.74
N TYR A 590 0.76 12.83 29.48
CA TYR A 590 0.39 11.51 28.97
C TYR A 590 -1.05 11.47 28.46
N ASN A 591 -2.01 12.05 29.18
CA ASN A 591 -3.40 12.14 28.72
C ASN A 591 -3.56 13.04 27.49
N LYS A 592 -2.71 14.06 27.31
CA LYS A 592 -2.63 14.90 26.09
C LYS A 592 -1.97 14.16 24.91
N THR A 593 -0.95 13.34 25.15
CA THR A 593 -0.22 12.58 24.10
C THR A 593 -0.99 11.33 23.63
N LYS A 594 -1.67 10.63 24.54
CA LYS A 594 -2.43 9.40 24.27
C LYS A 594 -3.43 9.47 23.10
N PRO A 595 -4.25 10.53 22.89
CA PRO A 595 -5.11 10.60 21.71
C PRO A 595 -4.33 10.69 20.39
N PHE A 596 -3.15 11.32 20.37
CA PHE A 596 -2.30 11.35 19.18
C PHE A 596 -1.69 9.98 18.87
N GLN A 597 -1.31 9.19 19.89
CA GLN A 597 -0.91 7.79 19.68
C GLN A 597 -2.04 6.99 19.05
N LEU A 598 -3.26 7.05 19.62
CA LEU A 598 -4.43 6.36 19.06
C LEU A 598 -4.79 6.82 17.64
N GLN A 599 -4.51 8.09 17.31
CA GLN A 599 -4.68 8.61 15.96
C GLN A 599 -3.62 8.08 14.98
N LEU A 600 -2.36 7.94 15.41
CA LEU A 600 -1.30 7.33 14.62
C LEU A 600 -1.57 5.83 14.40
N ASP A 601 -1.99 5.10 15.44
CA ASP A 601 -2.40 3.69 15.35
C ASP A 601 -3.55 3.52 14.34
N ALA A 602 -4.52 4.44 14.35
CA ALA A 602 -5.65 4.45 13.41
C ALA A 602 -5.20 4.77 11.96
N PHE A 603 -4.32 5.75 11.76
CA PHE A 603 -3.78 6.05 10.43
C PHE A 603 -2.90 4.91 9.88
N GLU A 604 -2.16 4.19 10.72
CA GLU A 604 -1.45 2.99 10.28
C GLU A 604 -2.43 1.87 9.90
N ALA A 605 -3.48 1.64 10.68
CA ALA A 605 -4.52 0.68 10.32
C ALA A 605 -5.23 1.03 8.99
N GLU A 606 -5.56 2.30 8.77
CA GLU A 606 -6.15 2.81 7.52
C GLU A 606 -5.18 2.63 6.33
N LYS A 607 -3.91 3.01 6.49
CA LYS A 607 -2.85 2.79 5.50
C LYS A 607 -2.71 1.31 5.12
N GLN A 608 -2.74 0.40 6.09
CA GLN A 608 -2.68 -1.04 5.82
C GLN A 608 -3.96 -1.54 5.12
N ALA A 609 -5.15 -1.04 5.48
CA ALA A 609 -6.39 -1.36 4.79
C ALA A 609 -6.35 -0.92 3.32
N LEU A 610 -5.99 0.33 3.04
CA LEU A 610 -5.86 0.88 1.69
C LEU A 610 -4.81 0.14 0.85
N LEU A 611 -3.69 -0.28 1.44
CA LEU A 611 -2.64 -1.04 0.75
C LEU A 611 -3.13 -2.45 0.38
N ASN A 612 -3.91 -3.09 1.24
CA ASN A 612 -4.59 -4.36 0.96
C ASN A 612 -5.68 -4.22 -0.13
N GLU A 613 -6.49 -3.16 -0.09
CA GLU A 613 -7.49 -2.87 -1.13
C GLU A 613 -6.84 -2.57 -2.49
N HIS A 614 -5.76 -1.77 -2.51
CA HIS A 614 -4.95 -1.55 -3.70
C HIS A 614 -4.36 -2.86 -4.25
N GLY A 615 -3.86 -3.73 -3.36
CA GLY A 615 -3.44 -5.08 -3.73
C GLY A 615 -4.55 -5.89 -4.40
N ALA A 616 -5.73 -5.95 -3.79
CA ALA A 616 -6.89 -6.66 -4.33
C ALA A 616 -7.41 -6.07 -5.65
N ALA A 617 -7.39 -4.74 -5.79
CA ALA A 617 -7.76 -4.03 -7.01
C ALA A 617 -6.76 -4.28 -8.15
N GLN A 618 -5.45 -4.24 -7.86
CA GLN A 618 -4.40 -4.62 -8.81
C GLN A 618 -4.54 -6.08 -9.24
N ASP A 619 -4.96 -6.96 -8.33
CA ASP A 619 -5.21 -8.37 -8.62
C ASP A 619 -6.44 -8.58 -9.52
N GLN A 620 -7.49 -7.77 -9.35
CA GLN A 620 -8.63 -7.74 -10.27
C GLN A 620 -8.23 -7.14 -11.63
N LEU A 621 -7.43 -6.08 -11.66
CA LEU A 621 -6.88 -5.50 -12.89
C LEU A 621 -6.02 -6.52 -13.66
N ASN A 622 -5.19 -7.29 -12.95
CA ASN A 622 -4.41 -8.39 -13.52
C ASN A 622 -5.33 -9.48 -14.11
N LYS A 623 -6.38 -9.91 -13.39
CA LYS A 623 -7.37 -10.89 -13.87
C LYS A 623 -8.15 -10.38 -15.09
N LEU A 624 -8.46 -9.09 -15.14
CA LEU A 624 -9.13 -8.43 -16.27
C LEU A 624 -8.19 -8.27 -17.47
N ARG A 625 -6.92 -7.90 -17.25
CA ARG A 625 -5.87 -7.92 -18.28
C ARG A 625 -5.72 -9.31 -18.90
N ASP A 626 -5.74 -10.34 -18.06
CA ASP A 626 -5.63 -11.73 -18.48
C ASP A 626 -6.85 -12.21 -19.28
N SER A 627 -8.07 -11.85 -18.86
CA SER A 627 -9.28 -12.18 -19.61
C SER A 627 -9.36 -11.40 -20.92
N TYR A 628 -8.96 -10.12 -20.91
CA TYR A 628 -8.86 -9.27 -22.10
C TYR A 628 -7.81 -9.79 -23.10
N ALA A 629 -6.65 -10.27 -22.63
CA ALA A 629 -5.64 -10.94 -23.47
C ALA A 629 -6.15 -12.27 -24.04
N LYS A 630 -6.88 -13.06 -23.26
CA LYS A 630 -7.55 -14.30 -23.72
C LYS A 630 -8.61 -13.99 -24.79
N LEU A 631 -9.35 -12.89 -24.65
CA LEU A 631 -10.39 -12.41 -25.56
C LEU A 631 -9.83 -11.82 -26.88
N LEU A 632 -8.81 -10.95 -26.79
CA LEU A 632 -8.08 -10.42 -27.96
C LEU A 632 -7.31 -11.50 -28.74
N GLY A 633 -7.05 -12.64 -28.10
CA GLY A 633 -7.22 -13.92 -28.77
C GLY A 633 -5.94 -14.67 -29.11
N HIS A 634 -5.45 -15.45 -28.14
CA HIS A 634 -4.59 -16.60 -28.46
C HIS A 634 -5.30 -17.67 -29.31
N GLN A 635 -6.65 -17.68 -29.35
CA GLN A 635 -7.42 -18.47 -30.31
C GLN A 635 -7.45 -17.82 -31.70
N ASN A 636 -7.98 -16.59 -31.81
CA ASN A 636 -8.22 -15.95 -33.11
C ASN A 636 -6.91 -15.72 -33.89
N LEU A 637 -5.87 -15.15 -33.27
CA LEU A 637 -4.62 -14.86 -33.97
C LEU A 637 -3.94 -16.13 -34.50
N LYS A 638 -3.97 -17.23 -33.74
CA LYS A 638 -3.36 -18.52 -34.12
C LYS A 638 -4.13 -19.22 -35.25
N GLN A 639 -5.45 -19.07 -35.30
CA GLN A 639 -6.27 -19.49 -36.44
C GLN A 639 -6.02 -18.59 -37.67
N LYS A 640 -6.07 -17.27 -37.49
CA LYS A 640 -5.87 -16.28 -38.56
C LYS A 640 -4.50 -16.43 -39.24
N ILE A 641 -3.43 -16.68 -38.46
CA ILE A 641 -2.11 -17.01 -39.01
C ILE A 641 -2.15 -18.29 -39.85
N LYS A 642 -2.78 -19.37 -39.38
CA LYS A 642 -2.95 -20.62 -40.17
C LYS A 642 -3.73 -20.40 -41.48
N HIS A 643 -4.81 -19.61 -41.45
CA HIS A 643 -5.58 -19.28 -42.64
C HIS A 643 -4.78 -18.39 -43.62
N VAL A 644 -4.05 -17.40 -43.12
CA VAL A 644 -3.18 -16.54 -43.95
C VAL A 644 -2.04 -17.32 -44.58
N VAL A 645 -1.43 -18.28 -43.87
CA VAL A 645 -0.42 -19.20 -44.44
C VAL A 645 -1.06 -20.05 -45.55
N LYS A 646 -2.19 -20.73 -45.28
CA LYS A 646 -2.88 -21.54 -46.29
C LYS A 646 -3.25 -20.74 -47.55
N LEU A 647 -3.78 -19.53 -47.39
CA LEU A 647 -4.08 -18.64 -48.52
C LEU A 647 -2.82 -18.19 -49.27
N LYS A 648 -1.69 -18.00 -48.60
CA LYS A 648 -0.40 -17.68 -49.23
C LYS A 648 0.13 -18.85 -50.05
N ASP A 649 -0.02 -20.07 -49.55
CA ASP A 649 0.39 -21.30 -50.24
C ASP A 649 -0.49 -21.55 -51.48
N GLU A 650 -1.82 -21.45 -51.32
CA GLU A 650 -2.79 -21.53 -52.43
C GLU A 650 -2.54 -20.46 -53.50
N ASN A 651 -2.28 -19.21 -53.10
CA ASN A 651 -1.94 -18.12 -54.02
C ASN A 651 -0.61 -18.37 -54.77
N SER A 652 0.37 -19.00 -54.09
CA SER A 652 1.66 -19.35 -54.69
C SER A 652 1.52 -20.52 -55.69
N GLN A 653 0.68 -21.51 -55.37
CA GLN A 653 0.37 -22.61 -56.28
C GLN A 653 -0.40 -22.11 -57.52
N LEU A 654 -1.41 -21.26 -57.35
CA LEU A 654 -2.13 -20.61 -58.45
C LEU A 654 -1.20 -19.76 -59.34
N LYS A 655 -0.23 -19.04 -58.76
CA LYS A 655 0.82 -18.34 -59.53
C LYS A 655 1.68 -19.31 -60.35
N SER A 656 1.98 -20.50 -59.82
CA SER A 656 2.69 -21.55 -60.57
C SER A 656 1.84 -22.08 -61.74
N GLU A 657 0.54 -22.23 -61.54
CA GLU A 657 -0.40 -22.75 -62.54
C GLU A 657 -0.67 -21.72 -63.64
N VAL A 658 -0.89 -20.45 -63.29
CA VAL A 658 -0.93 -19.33 -64.26
C VAL A 658 0.37 -19.25 -65.07
N SER A 659 1.53 -19.50 -64.46
CA SER A 659 2.81 -19.53 -65.17
C SER A 659 2.92 -20.73 -66.13
N LYS A 660 2.49 -21.92 -65.70
CA LYS A 660 2.40 -23.13 -66.56
C LYS A 660 1.45 -22.89 -67.74
N LEU A 661 0.25 -22.38 -67.50
CA LEU A 661 -0.76 -22.06 -68.52
C LEU A 661 -0.26 -20.98 -69.50
N ARG A 662 0.40 -19.92 -69.01
CA ARG A 662 1.07 -18.92 -69.88
C ARG A 662 2.14 -19.57 -70.77
N SER A 663 2.93 -20.51 -70.25
CA SER A 663 3.93 -21.23 -71.04
C SER A 663 3.30 -22.15 -72.10
N GLN A 664 2.17 -22.79 -71.80
CA GLN A 664 1.41 -23.61 -72.75
C GLN A 664 0.76 -22.73 -73.82
N LEU A 665 0.14 -21.61 -73.45
CA LEU A 665 -0.44 -20.64 -74.37
C LEU A 665 0.61 -20.01 -75.29
N ALA A 666 1.82 -19.72 -74.78
CA ALA A 666 2.94 -19.27 -75.59
C ALA A 666 3.40 -20.35 -76.61
N LYS A 667 3.44 -21.62 -76.21
CA LYS A 667 3.71 -22.75 -77.12
C LYS A 667 2.61 -22.90 -78.17
N ILE A 668 1.34 -22.85 -77.78
CA ILE A 668 0.19 -22.91 -78.70
C ILE A 668 0.25 -21.76 -79.71
N LYS A 669 0.48 -20.51 -79.25
CA LYS A 669 0.68 -19.35 -80.13
C LYS A 669 1.94 -19.46 -81.00
N GLN A 670 2.92 -20.28 -80.66
CA GLN A 670 4.07 -20.57 -81.54
C GLN A 670 3.69 -21.61 -82.59
N SER A 671 3.03 -22.72 -82.23
CA SER A 671 2.52 -23.67 -83.22
C SER A 671 1.47 -23.06 -84.15
N GLU A 672 0.63 -22.15 -83.66
CA GLU A 672 -0.32 -21.36 -84.44
C GLU A 672 0.40 -20.45 -85.45
N ARG A 673 1.44 -19.72 -85.03
CA ARG A 673 2.28 -18.94 -85.96
C ARG A 673 3.01 -19.80 -86.97
N ASN A 674 3.52 -20.97 -86.57
CA ASN A 674 4.15 -21.93 -87.50
C ASN A 674 3.12 -22.49 -88.51
N LEU A 675 1.91 -22.83 -88.07
CA LEU A 675 0.82 -23.28 -88.94
C LEU A 675 0.33 -22.16 -89.87
N GLN A 676 0.27 -20.91 -89.38
CA GLN A 676 0.01 -19.73 -90.21
C GLN A 676 1.12 -19.52 -91.26
N GLU A 677 2.37 -19.84 -90.93
CA GLU A 677 3.50 -19.80 -91.87
C GLU A 677 3.40 -20.89 -92.94
N GLU A 678 3.09 -22.13 -92.58
CA GLU A 678 2.83 -23.18 -93.58
C GLU A 678 1.59 -22.89 -94.43
N LEU A 679 0.51 -22.38 -93.83
CA LEU A 679 -0.70 -21.96 -94.55
C LEU A 679 -0.40 -20.83 -95.55
N ASN A 680 0.39 -19.83 -95.15
CA ASN A 680 0.82 -18.76 -96.05
C ASN A 680 1.71 -19.28 -97.19
N LYS A 681 2.59 -20.27 -96.95
CA LYS A 681 3.36 -20.93 -98.02
C LYS A 681 2.44 -21.65 -99.01
N VAL A 682 1.48 -22.43 -98.51
CA VAL A 682 0.51 -23.18 -99.33
C VAL A 682 -0.39 -22.24 -100.15
N LEU A 683 -0.77 -21.09 -99.58
CA LEU A 683 -1.53 -20.03 -100.27
C LEU A 683 -0.66 -19.11 -101.16
N GLY A 684 0.65 -19.36 -101.27
CA GLY A 684 1.57 -18.55 -102.08
C GLY A 684 1.88 -17.14 -101.53
N ILE A 685 1.39 -16.81 -100.32
CA ILE A 685 1.54 -15.51 -99.69
C ILE A 685 2.96 -15.38 -99.13
N ARG A 686 3.86 -14.79 -99.91
CA ARG A 686 5.21 -14.43 -99.44
C ARG A 686 5.11 -13.45 -98.28
N ARG A 687 5.75 -13.77 -97.15
CA ARG A 687 5.88 -12.84 -96.02
C ARG A 687 6.63 -11.58 -96.45
N PHE A 688 6.13 -10.44 -96.00
CA PHE A 688 6.86 -9.18 -96.02
C PHE A 688 8.11 -9.29 -95.12
N ASP A 689 9.24 -8.79 -95.62
CA ASP A 689 10.53 -8.78 -94.94
C ASP A 689 10.78 -7.36 -94.41
N PRO A 690 10.65 -7.10 -93.09
CA PRO A 690 10.79 -5.75 -92.52
C PRO A 690 12.15 -5.10 -92.83
N SER A 691 13.18 -5.92 -93.05
CA SER A 691 14.53 -5.50 -93.43
C SER A 691 14.58 -4.73 -94.76
N LYS A 692 13.52 -4.85 -95.59
CA LYS A 692 13.41 -4.21 -96.92
C LYS A 692 12.45 -3.02 -96.93
N ALA A 693 11.85 -2.67 -95.79
CA ALA A 693 10.87 -1.60 -95.71
C ALA A 693 11.45 -0.17 -95.85
N PHE A 694 12.76 0.00 -95.70
CA PHE A 694 13.42 1.31 -95.58
C PHE A 694 14.63 1.51 -96.50
N LEU A 695 14.82 0.66 -97.53
CA LEU A 695 15.84 0.86 -98.56
C LEU A 695 15.28 1.74 -99.68
N HIS A 696 15.36 3.06 -99.49
CA HIS A 696 15.06 4.04 -100.53
C HIS A 696 16.34 4.52 -101.22
N GLU A 697 16.35 4.47 -102.55
CA GLU A 697 17.35 5.18 -103.36
C GLU A 697 17.15 6.70 -103.20
N SER A 698 18.24 7.42 -102.99
CA SER A 698 18.19 8.81 -102.52
C SER A 698 18.19 9.82 -103.67
N LYS A 699 17.15 10.68 -103.73
CA LYS A 699 17.25 12.02 -104.32
C LYS A 699 16.14 12.99 -103.92
N GLU A 700 16.57 14.24 -103.79
CA GLU A 700 15.85 15.49 -104.07
C GLU A 700 14.75 16.05 -103.14
N ASN A 701 15.07 17.26 -102.62
CA ASN A 701 14.21 18.45 -102.44
C ASN A 701 13.12 18.39 -101.34
N PHE A 702 13.07 19.26 -100.32
CA PHE A 702 13.63 20.61 -100.12
C PHE A 702 13.44 21.02 -98.64
N VAL A 703 13.97 22.19 -98.22
CA VAL A 703 13.96 22.64 -96.81
C VAL A 703 12.90 23.72 -96.57
N LEU A 704 12.17 23.61 -95.46
CA LEU A 704 11.52 24.76 -94.80
C LEU A 704 11.90 24.80 -93.31
N LYS A 705 12.49 25.92 -92.88
CA LYS A 705 12.73 26.27 -91.47
C LYS A 705 11.66 27.23 -91.00
N THR A 706 11.18 27.07 -89.76
CA THR A 706 10.82 28.20 -88.90
C THR A 706 11.05 27.84 -87.43
N PRO A 707 11.61 28.75 -86.59
CA PRO A 707 11.93 28.47 -85.20
C PRO A 707 10.97 29.14 -84.21
N LEU A 708 11.01 28.74 -82.92
CA LEU A 708 10.73 29.63 -81.78
C LEU A 708 11.19 28.98 -80.44
N LYS A 709 12.20 29.61 -79.81
CA LYS A 709 12.34 29.89 -78.35
C LYS A 709 11.96 28.78 -77.34
N GLU A 710 12.86 28.24 -76.50
CA GLU A 710 13.76 28.90 -75.52
C GLU A 710 13.08 30.03 -74.71
N GLY A 711 12.89 29.98 -73.40
CA GLY A 711 13.32 29.02 -72.38
C GLY A 711 13.68 29.78 -71.10
N ASN A 712 13.31 29.28 -69.92
CA ASN A 712 13.86 29.79 -68.66
C ASN A 712 13.61 28.84 -67.48
N THR A 713 14.66 28.16 -67.04
CA THR A 713 14.74 27.55 -65.71
C THR A 713 15.34 28.56 -64.74
N ASN A 714 14.73 28.76 -63.56
CA ASN A 714 15.43 28.96 -62.27
C ASN A 714 14.45 29.33 -61.16
N CYS A 715 14.44 28.53 -60.09
CA CYS A 715 14.35 28.97 -58.70
C CYS A 715 14.98 27.87 -57.83
N TYR A 716 15.42 28.24 -56.62
CA TYR A 716 16.07 27.35 -55.65
C TYR A 716 15.05 26.49 -54.88
#